data_AF-A0A848WTF9-F1
#
_entry.id   AF-A0A848WTF9-F1
#
_cell.length_a   1.000
_cell.length_b   1.000
_cell.length_c   1.000
_cell.angle_alpha   90.00
_cell.angle_beta   90.00
_cell.angle_gamma   90.00
#
_symmetry.space_group_name_H-M   'P 1'
#
loop_
_entity.id
_entity.type
_entity.pdbx_description
1 polymer ?
#
loop_
_entity_poly.entity_id
_entity_poly.type
_entity_poly.pdbx_seq_one_letter_code
_entity_poly.pdbx_strand_id
1 'polypeptide(L)'
;ETTITLEDPSHPAFKRGRIAFNTAKASTTKSFSCASCHPDGHTDQLLWVLKTPIVTGGNQIMPRSTMPIRGLRDTAPFHWDGIPGDPYGGSNSANVRGHVEPNADIDKPESTTRHLIDGGLASTMLRVGDETKNDEGKAGFLSAGERDDLAKFLLNVTYPPAQKRAYTNELSKRAQKGFELFHITGNEEGKPQRNVCGNCHRMPFWVSTNTPGSGMDAPTWRGAYDRFLILPQGRLNVIDLDFYERVAQRGIPEREIWRFSWRSKTEFDPVWDMILEGSTGFSGAFARQTTLNQSTASTEESNELLSALEASAREGGVVLQCDGVLIEQEKGYPVTLQFDGEAYAAIRGSDERFTRADLIARAGKGNFVGTFTGRHGEHADYEHPQPALWTRGPIHAQVGKQAFPVLFGETKTVKISGRHIRENARVIVDGHRVNAEVRHGENEEIEIDFASLPPAGMHFLQVQNPSGLFSNDFIFHVAASESDADKLRRAAGTNRHRRAIGTAISESNIAEVKRLIRDGGTLNGRHPDTGSTPLNDAAFHDELEIVKFLLDRGADVSFTTRDGTTSLHTAAFFGRTEIVKLLLQRGASIDTENGRGETPIDIVSGEWDDSLAGIYRYFNQAGNLKLDMEAIQKSRSEMARLLKEHKR
;
A
#
# COMPACT_ATOMS: atom_id res chain seq x y z
N GLU A 1 21.75 18.69 -46.89
CA GLU A 1 21.31 18.52 -45.49
C GLU A 1 20.93 17.07 -45.28
N THR A 2 21.71 16.32 -44.52
CA THR A 2 21.37 14.95 -44.14
C THR A 2 20.53 15.03 -42.87
N THR A 3 19.22 14.89 -43.00
CA THR A 3 18.32 14.82 -41.85
C THR A 3 18.52 13.47 -41.17
N ILE A 4 18.92 13.47 -39.89
CA ILE A 4 18.98 12.26 -39.08
C ILE A 4 17.58 12.01 -38.55
N THR A 5 16.96 10.91 -38.95
CA THR A 5 15.66 10.49 -38.40
C THR A 5 15.90 10.02 -36.97
N LEU A 6 15.32 10.72 -35.99
CA LEU A 6 15.29 10.27 -34.61
C LEU A 6 14.08 9.36 -34.41
N GLU A 7 14.32 8.07 -34.21
CA GLU A 7 13.28 7.14 -33.81
C GLU A 7 12.98 7.34 -32.32
N ASP A 8 11.79 7.86 -32.00
CA ASP A 8 11.26 7.81 -30.64
C ASP A 8 10.56 6.45 -30.47
N PRO A 9 11.06 5.53 -29.63
CA PRO A 9 10.46 4.21 -29.45
C PRO A 9 9.19 4.24 -28.58
N SER A 10 8.81 5.40 -28.01
CA SER A 10 7.67 5.48 -27.09
C SER A 10 6.33 5.14 -27.76
N HIS A 11 5.42 4.55 -26.99
CA HIS A 11 4.08 4.19 -27.45
C HIS A 11 3.35 5.41 -28.10
N PRO A 12 2.69 5.28 -29.28
CA PRO A 12 2.10 6.41 -29.98
C PRO A 12 1.08 7.22 -29.15
N ALA A 13 0.25 6.54 -28.35
CA ALA A 13 -0.70 7.21 -27.46
C ALA A 13 0.01 8.02 -26.36
N PHE A 14 1.10 7.47 -25.81
CA PHE A 14 1.91 8.17 -24.80
C PHE A 14 2.52 9.45 -25.37
N LYS A 15 3.01 9.41 -26.63
CA LYS A 15 3.51 10.60 -27.33
C LYS A 15 2.44 11.66 -27.54
N ARG A 16 1.26 11.27 -28.04
CA ARG A 16 0.13 12.20 -28.25
C ARG A 16 -0.36 12.78 -26.94
N GLY A 17 -0.41 11.98 -25.88
CA GLY A 17 -0.73 12.43 -24.53
C GLY A 17 0.28 13.44 -23.99
N ARG A 18 1.58 13.22 -24.21
CA ARG A 18 2.64 14.20 -23.91
C ARG A 18 2.45 15.51 -24.70
N ILE A 19 2.00 15.44 -25.95
CA ILE A 19 1.70 16.64 -26.75
C ILE A 19 0.46 17.36 -26.19
N ALA A 20 -0.61 16.62 -25.86
CA ALA A 20 -1.82 17.14 -25.24
C ALA A 20 -1.57 17.73 -23.85
N PHE A 21 -0.56 17.23 -23.13
CA PHE A 21 -0.11 17.79 -21.87
C PHE A 21 0.58 19.15 -22.04
N ASN A 22 1.42 19.29 -23.07
CA ASN A 22 2.24 20.49 -23.28
C ASN A 22 1.57 21.56 -24.16
N THR A 23 0.31 21.36 -24.60
CA THR A 23 -0.39 22.33 -25.45
C THR A 23 -1.12 23.39 -24.63
N ALA A 24 -1.06 24.65 -25.09
CA ALA A 24 -1.85 25.75 -24.53
C ALA A 24 -3.36 25.58 -24.74
N LYS A 25 -3.80 24.63 -25.59
CA LYS A 25 -5.22 24.30 -25.77
C LYS A 25 -5.87 23.70 -24.52
N ALA A 26 -5.09 23.25 -23.54
CA ALA A 26 -5.65 22.76 -22.28
C ALA A 26 -6.39 23.85 -21.49
N SER A 27 -6.19 25.13 -21.78
CA SER A 27 -6.89 26.26 -21.16
C SER A 27 -7.75 27.03 -22.17
N THR A 28 -8.94 27.49 -21.76
CA THR A 28 -9.75 28.32 -22.66
C THR A 28 -9.23 29.74 -22.84
N THR A 29 -8.32 30.18 -21.96
CA THR A 29 -7.56 31.42 -22.16
C THR A 29 -6.40 31.25 -23.14
N LYS A 30 -6.14 30.03 -23.63
CA LYS A 30 -4.97 29.66 -24.46
C LYS A 30 -3.63 30.09 -23.85
N SER A 31 -3.60 30.29 -22.53
CA SER A 31 -2.34 30.31 -21.80
C SER A 31 -1.83 28.89 -21.69
N PHE A 32 -0.51 28.73 -21.59
CA PHE A 32 0.02 27.62 -20.82
C PHE A 32 -0.43 27.88 -19.38
N SER A 33 -1.68 27.52 -19.08
CA SER A 33 -2.19 27.57 -17.71
C SER A 33 -1.38 26.54 -16.96
N CYS A 34 -0.37 27.04 -16.27
CA CYS A 34 0.61 26.18 -15.65
C CYS A 34 0.00 25.66 -14.37
N ALA A 35 -0.46 24.42 -14.40
CA ALA A 35 -0.66 23.64 -13.19
C ALA A 35 0.67 23.40 -12.40
N SER A 36 1.78 24.13 -12.67
CA SER A 36 3.03 23.98 -11.90
C SER A 36 4.19 25.00 -11.98
N CYS A 37 4.37 25.91 -12.93
CA CYS A 37 5.70 26.55 -13.08
C CYS A 37 5.73 28.05 -12.80
N HIS A 38 6.30 28.43 -11.65
CA HIS A 38 7.04 29.70 -11.49
C HIS A 38 8.19 29.57 -10.48
N PRO A 39 9.42 29.29 -10.94
CA PRO A 39 10.63 29.75 -10.25
C PRO A 39 10.97 31.24 -10.51
N ASP A 40 10.36 31.88 -11.52
CA ASP A 40 10.84 33.14 -12.11
C ASP A 40 9.88 34.34 -11.96
N GLY A 41 8.89 34.27 -11.06
CA GLY A 41 8.21 35.47 -10.55
C GLY A 41 7.35 36.28 -11.53
N HIS A 42 7.01 35.75 -12.72
CA HIS A 42 6.21 36.50 -13.70
C HIS A 42 5.19 35.63 -14.46
N THR A 43 4.05 35.30 -13.86
CA THR A 43 2.73 35.31 -14.56
C THR A 43 1.59 35.33 -13.53
N ASP A 44 1.04 36.51 -13.26
CA ASP A 44 -0.19 36.68 -12.48
C ASP A 44 -1.40 36.17 -13.28
N GLN A 45 -1.86 34.96 -12.97
CA GLN A 45 -3.29 34.63 -13.07
C GLN A 45 -3.70 33.85 -11.81
N LEU A 46 -4.05 34.59 -10.76
CA LEU A 46 -4.87 34.08 -9.66
C LEU A 46 -6.23 33.64 -10.25
N LEU A 47 -6.33 32.37 -10.64
CA LEU A 47 -7.61 31.72 -10.91
C LEU A 47 -8.30 31.52 -9.58
N TRP A 48 -9.15 32.48 -9.19
CA TRP A 48 -10.06 32.31 -8.07
C TRP A 48 -11.00 31.13 -8.39
N VAL A 49 -10.79 30.00 -7.73
CA VAL A 49 -11.71 28.86 -7.78
C VAL A 49 -12.94 29.21 -6.95
N LEU A 50 -13.89 29.94 -7.54
CA LEU A 50 -15.08 30.49 -6.88
C LEU A 50 -16.09 29.42 -6.39
N LYS A 51 -15.88 28.14 -6.74
CA LYS A 51 -16.75 27.02 -6.36
C LYS A 51 -16.04 25.94 -5.53
N THR A 52 -14.98 26.27 -4.80
CA THR A 52 -14.41 25.31 -3.84
C THR A 52 -15.37 25.11 -2.66
N PRO A 53 -15.72 23.86 -2.28
CA PRO A 53 -16.58 23.61 -1.13
C PRO A 53 -16.01 24.21 0.16
N ILE A 54 -16.84 24.94 0.91
CA ILE A 54 -16.49 25.46 2.23
C ILE A 54 -16.70 24.33 3.24
N VAL A 55 -15.62 23.69 3.70
CA VAL A 55 -15.68 22.43 4.47
C VAL A 55 -15.60 22.60 6.00
N THR A 56 -15.45 23.82 6.51
CA THR A 56 -15.60 24.20 7.92
C THR A 56 -16.21 25.59 7.94
N GLY A 57 -17.16 25.92 8.81
CA GLY A 57 -17.96 27.17 8.80
C GLY A 57 -17.20 28.51 8.91
N GLY A 58 -16.21 28.76 8.06
CA GLY A 58 -15.49 30.00 7.83
C GLY A 58 -15.42 30.29 6.33
N ASN A 59 -15.04 31.51 5.96
CA ASN A 59 -15.17 32.03 4.58
C ASN A 59 -13.91 31.84 3.72
N GLN A 60 -13.07 30.84 4.00
CA GLN A 60 -11.81 30.58 3.28
C GLN A 60 -11.83 29.26 2.51
N ILE A 61 -11.20 29.25 1.34
CA ILE A 61 -10.83 28.03 0.60
C ILE A 61 -9.91 27.21 1.50
N MET A 62 -10.22 25.94 1.77
CA MET A 62 -9.29 25.07 2.49
C MET A 62 -8.07 24.77 1.61
N PRO A 63 -6.83 25.11 2.03
CA PRO A 63 -5.61 24.73 1.30
C PRO A 63 -5.39 23.22 1.19
N ARG A 64 -6.17 22.43 1.94
CA ARG A 64 -6.13 20.95 1.98
C ARG A 64 -6.90 20.28 0.85
N SER A 65 -7.69 21.02 0.06
CA SER A 65 -8.54 20.47 -1.00
C SER A 65 -7.84 20.35 -2.35
N THR A 66 -6.51 20.40 -2.34
CA THR A 66 -5.69 20.31 -3.53
C THR A 66 -5.27 18.85 -3.70
N MET A 67 -5.94 18.15 -4.62
CA MET A 67 -5.41 16.90 -5.14
C MET A 67 -4.49 17.30 -6.27
N PRO A 68 -3.17 17.26 -6.10
CA PRO A 68 -2.37 17.13 -7.29
C PRO A 68 -2.82 15.84 -8.01
N ILE A 69 -2.97 15.88 -9.34
CA ILE A 69 -2.95 14.65 -10.15
C ILE A 69 -1.49 14.18 -10.10
N ARG A 70 -1.03 13.80 -8.91
CA ARG A 70 0.26 13.23 -8.54
C ARG A 70 0.06 11.74 -8.28
N GLY A 71 -0.70 11.10 -9.16
CA GLY A 71 -0.14 9.89 -9.71
C GLY A 71 0.97 10.36 -10.65
N LEU A 72 2.24 10.18 -10.30
CA LEU A 72 3.23 9.65 -11.25
C LEU A 72 4.54 10.38 -11.65
N ARG A 73 4.90 11.62 -11.27
CA ARG A 73 6.36 11.98 -11.15
C ARG A 73 6.74 13.24 -10.38
N ASP A 74 7.90 13.22 -9.71
CA ASP A 74 8.48 14.29 -8.90
C ASP A 74 9.22 15.37 -9.73
N THR A 75 8.69 15.69 -10.90
CA THR A 75 9.16 16.81 -11.73
C THR A 75 7.94 17.49 -12.34
N ALA A 76 7.67 18.72 -11.86
CA ALA A 76 6.55 19.60 -12.21
C ALA A 76 5.15 19.02 -11.86
N PRO A 77 4.48 19.49 -10.78
CA PRO A 77 3.11 19.09 -10.51
C PRO A 77 2.16 19.25 -11.73
N PHE A 78 1.17 18.38 -11.86
CA PHE A 78 -0.16 18.90 -12.16
C PHE A 78 -0.81 19.13 -10.80
N HIS A 79 -0.85 20.39 -10.36
CA HIS A 79 -1.63 20.79 -9.22
C HIS A 79 -3.04 21.09 -9.71
N TRP A 80 -4.01 20.36 -9.21
CA TRP A 80 -5.39 20.64 -9.53
C TRP A 80 -6.08 21.21 -8.29
N ASP A 81 -6.28 22.52 -8.32
CA ASP A 81 -7.06 23.24 -7.34
C ASP A 81 -8.54 23.00 -7.62
N GLY A 82 -9.16 22.15 -6.81
CA GLY A 82 -10.60 21.90 -6.83
C GLY A 82 -10.93 20.45 -7.17
N ILE A 83 -11.45 19.71 -6.20
CA ILE A 83 -11.92 18.33 -6.41
C ILE A 83 -13.41 18.36 -6.76
N PRO A 84 -13.82 18.10 -8.02
CA PRO A 84 -15.15 17.61 -8.30
C PRO A 84 -15.21 16.10 -7.99
N GLY A 85 -15.40 15.74 -6.72
CA GLY A 85 -15.56 14.35 -6.26
C GLY A 85 -14.31 13.46 -6.35
N ASP A 86 -14.22 12.48 -5.46
CA ASP A 86 -13.24 11.40 -5.56
C ASP A 86 -13.69 10.38 -6.61
N PRO A 87 -12.89 10.05 -7.63
CA PRO A 87 -13.29 9.09 -8.65
C PRO A 87 -13.49 7.66 -8.11
N TYR A 88 -12.92 7.35 -6.95
CA TYR A 88 -13.08 6.09 -6.25
C TYR A 88 -14.27 6.06 -5.28
N GLY A 89 -15.04 7.14 -5.18
CA GLY A 89 -16.22 7.23 -4.32
C GLY A 89 -15.86 7.43 -2.83
N GLY A 90 -16.79 7.09 -1.94
CA GLY A 90 -16.63 7.26 -0.49
C GLY A 90 -17.16 8.58 0.06
N SER A 91 -16.91 8.82 1.34
CA SER A 91 -17.07 10.17 1.90
C SER A 91 -15.92 11.01 1.38
N ASN A 92 -16.13 12.22 0.88
CA ASN A 92 -15.08 13.07 0.30
C ASN A 92 -15.31 14.56 0.56
N SER A 93 -14.39 15.42 0.13
CA SER A 93 -14.50 16.88 0.34
C SER A 93 -15.79 17.51 -0.22
N ALA A 94 -16.41 16.89 -1.23
CA ALA A 94 -17.71 17.33 -1.77
C ALA A 94 -18.90 16.83 -0.92
N ASN A 95 -18.74 15.72 -0.18
CA ASN A 95 -19.74 15.15 0.71
C ASN A 95 -19.12 14.54 1.99
N VAL A 96 -18.71 15.40 2.92
CA VAL A 96 -17.95 15.00 4.14
C VAL A 96 -18.78 14.19 5.16
N ARG A 97 -20.09 14.09 4.98
CA ARG A 97 -21.01 13.36 5.89
C ARG A 97 -21.82 12.26 5.21
N GLY A 98 -21.66 12.07 3.90
CA GLY A 98 -22.39 11.09 3.11
C GLY A 98 -21.46 10.28 2.22
N HIS A 99 -22.01 9.30 1.52
CA HIS A 99 -21.30 8.46 0.56
C HIS A 99 -21.50 9.00 -0.86
N VAL A 100 -20.45 8.99 -1.67
CA VAL A 100 -20.49 9.26 -3.11
C VAL A 100 -20.10 7.96 -3.83
N GLU A 101 -20.87 7.56 -4.83
CA GLU A 101 -20.53 6.39 -5.63
C GLU A 101 -19.27 6.66 -6.47
N PRO A 102 -18.39 5.65 -6.68
CA PRO A 102 -17.27 5.76 -7.60
C PRO A 102 -17.74 6.08 -9.02
N ASN A 103 -16.96 6.85 -9.76
CA ASN A 103 -17.16 7.07 -11.20
C ASN A 103 -16.08 6.43 -12.07
N ALA A 104 -14.94 6.02 -11.49
CA ALA A 104 -13.89 5.29 -12.17
C ALA A 104 -14.28 3.83 -12.44
N ASP A 105 -13.84 3.33 -13.58
CA ASP A 105 -13.93 1.93 -13.98
C ASP A 105 -12.66 1.21 -13.49
N ILE A 106 -12.83 0.24 -12.58
CA ILE A 106 -11.72 -0.51 -11.98
C ILE A 106 -10.93 -1.33 -13.03
N ASP A 107 -11.59 -1.71 -14.13
CA ASP A 107 -10.99 -2.48 -15.21
C ASP A 107 -10.30 -1.58 -16.25
N LYS A 108 -10.46 -0.25 -16.15
CA LYS A 108 -9.81 0.75 -17.00
C LYS A 108 -9.10 1.78 -16.15
N PRO A 109 -7.86 1.51 -15.71
CA PRO A 109 -7.10 2.39 -14.81
C PRO A 109 -7.02 3.86 -15.26
N GLU A 110 -6.99 4.14 -16.57
CA GLU A 110 -6.95 5.49 -17.11
C GLU A 110 -8.27 6.27 -16.96
N SER A 111 -9.38 5.58 -16.67
CA SER A 111 -10.70 6.20 -16.47
C SER A 111 -10.67 7.19 -15.30
N THR A 112 -9.99 6.84 -14.21
CA THR A 112 -9.75 7.74 -13.07
C THR A 112 -9.13 9.05 -13.53
N THR A 113 -8.02 8.95 -14.27
CA THR A 113 -7.29 10.12 -14.76
C THR A 113 -8.13 10.92 -15.75
N ARG A 114 -8.95 10.25 -16.57
CA ARG A 114 -9.89 10.89 -17.49
C ARG A 114 -10.98 11.69 -16.77
N HIS A 115 -11.59 11.14 -15.72
CA HIS A 115 -12.58 11.86 -14.91
C HIS A 115 -11.99 13.11 -14.27
N LEU A 116 -10.74 13.00 -13.78
CA LEU A 116 -10.01 14.14 -13.29
C LEU A 116 -9.85 15.16 -14.42
N ILE A 117 -9.23 14.82 -15.56
CA ILE A 117 -9.05 15.71 -16.73
C ILE A 117 -10.34 16.43 -17.16
N ASP A 118 -11.47 15.72 -17.22
CA ASP A 118 -12.73 16.32 -17.59
C ASP A 118 -13.21 17.37 -16.58
N GLY A 119 -13.04 17.10 -15.29
CA GLY A 119 -13.52 17.94 -14.20
C GLY A 119 -12.97 19.37 -14.20
N GLY A 120 -11.76 19.59 -14.72
CA GLY A 120 -11.05 20.86 -14.54
C GLY A 120 -10.60 21.48 -15.82
N LEU A 121 -10.68 20.76 -16.94
CA LEU A 121 -11.10 21.40 -18.17
C LEU A 121 -12.46 22.09 -18.03
N ALA A 122 -13.34 21.60 -17.15
CA ALA A 122 -14.63 22.22 -16.84
C ALA A 122 -14.63 23.22 -15.68
N SER A 123 -13.56 23.30 -14.89
CA SER A 123 -13.42 24.23 -13.76
C SER A 123 -12.20 25.14 -13.92
N THR A 124 -11.04 24.71 -13.44
CA THR A 124 -9.84 25.53 -13.25
C THR A 124 -9.26 26.05 -14.57
N MET A 125 -9.43 25.28 -15.64
CA MET A 125 -8.92 25.61 -16.98
C MET A 125 -9.98 26.26 -17.88
N LEU A 126 -11.19 26.47 -17.36
CA LEU A 126 -12.28 27.15 -18.05
C LEU A 126 -12.41 28.58 -17.55
N ARG A 127 -12.24 29.56 -18.44
CA ARG A 127 -12.52 30.96 -18.10
C ARG A 127 -13.99 31.10 -17.70
N VAL A 128 -14.26 31.84 -16.62
CA VAL A 128 -15.63 32.14 -16.20
C VAL A 128 -16.42 32.80 -17.35
N GLY A 129 -17.59 32.24 -17.66
CA GLY A 129 -18.46 32.70 -18.76
C GLY A 129 -18.12 32.11 -20.14
N ASP A 130 -17.09 31.26 -20.23
CA ASP A 130 -16.74 30.55 -21.46
C ASP A 130 -17.64 29.32 -21.67
N GLU A 131 -18.25 29.22 -22.84
CA GLU A 131 -19.19 28.16 -23.21
C GLU A 131 -18.56 27.09 -24.12
N THR A 132 -17.25 27.17 -24.40
CA THR A 132 -16.53 26.27 -25.30
C THR A 132 -16.74 24.80 -24.94
N LYS A 133 -17.15 24.01 -25.93
CA LYS A 133 -17.29 22.56 -25.84
C LYS A 133 -16.38 21.83 -26.84
N ASN A 134 -15.95 20.62 -26.48
CA ASN A 134 -15.25 19.71 -27.38
C ASN A 134 -16.23 18.88 -28.24
N ASP A 135 -15.68 17.91 -28.97
CA ASP A 135 -16.34 16.96 -29.88
C ASP A 135 -17.31 15.96 -29.20
N GLU A 136 -17.34 15.90 -27.86
CA GLU A 136 -18.30 15.12 -27.05
C GLU A 136 -19.21 16.01 -26.19
N GLY A 137 -19.19 17.34 -26.41
CA GLY A 137 -20.03 18.29 -25.66
C GLY A 137 -19.55 18.64 -24.24
N LYS A 138 -18.33 18.23 -23.87
CA LYS A 138 -17.70 18.58 -22.57
C LYS A 138 -16.96 19.92 -22.66
N ALA A 139 -16.84 20.62 -21.54
CA ALA A 139 -16.21 21.95 -21.50
C ALA A 139 -14.71 21.91 -21.84
N GLY A 140 -14.21 22.92 -22.56
CA GLY A 140 -12.79 23.08 -22.93
C GLY A 140 -12.46 22.67 -24.38
N PHE A 141 -11.24 22.99 -24.85
CA PHE A 141 -10.82 22.79 -26.26
C PHE A 141 -10.32 21.39 -26.59
N LEU A 142 -9.80 20.62 -25.62
CA LEU A 142 -9.24 19.29 -25.91
C LEU A 142 -10.35 18.32 -26.35
N SER A 143 -10.13 17.66 -27.48
CA SER A 143 -10.99 16.60 -28.01
C SER A 143 -11.04 15.40 -27.07
N ALA A 144 -12.06 14.54 -27.23
CA ALA A 144 -12.18 13.30 -26.48
C ALA A 144 -10.91 12.44 -26.61
N GLY A 145 -10.37 12.30 -27.82
CA GLY A 145 -9.14 11.56 -28.08
C GLY A 145 -7.89 12.16 -27.44
N GLU A 146 -7.75 13.49 -27.45
CA GLU A 146 -6.64 14.17 -26.75
C GLU A 146 -6.73 13.96 -25.23
N ARG A 147 -7.95 13.96 -24.66
CA ARG A 147 -8.16 13.69 -23.23
C ARG A 147 -7.86 12.24 -22.86
N ASP A 148 -8.21 11.28 -23.72
CA ASP A 148 -7.85 9.86 -23.53
C ASP A 148 -6.34 9.62 -23.60
N ASP A 149 -5.67 10.18 -24.61
CA ASP A 149 -4.22 10.08 -24.72
C ASP A 149 -3.53 10.77 -23.54
N LEU A 150 -4.04 11.94 -23.09
CA LEU A 150 -3.55 12.64 -21.89
C LEU A 150 -3.74 11.80 -20.62
N ALA A 151 -4.90 11.17 -20.44
CA ALA A 151 -5.17 10.30 -19.31
C ALA A 151 -4.18 9.14 -19.24
N LYS A 152 -3.90 8.52 -20.39
CA LYS A 152 -2.92 7.43 -20.53
C LYS A 152 -1.50 7.90 -20.23
N PHE A 153 -1.09 9.05 -20.78
CA PHE A 153 0.22 9.63 -20.50
C PHE A 153 0.43 9.89 -19.02
N LEU A 154 -0.51 10.59 -18.37
CA LEU A 154 -0.45 10.92 -16.95
C LEU A 154 -0.41 9.67 -16.05
N LEU A 155 -1.16 8.62 -16.40
CA LEU A 155 -1.14 7.34 -15.68
C LEU A 155 0.16 6.54 -15.85
N ASN A 156 1.02 6.86 -16.83
CA ASN A 156 2.15 6.00 -17.18
C ASN A 156 3.50 6.69 -17.12
N VAL A 157 3.55 7.86 -16.48
CA VAL A 157 4.83 8.42 -16.09
C VAL A 157 5.37 7.43 -15.01
N THR A 158 6.39 6.58 -15.24
CA THR A 158 7.14 5.72 -14.23
C THR A 158 8.27 6.29 -13.26
N TYR A 159 8.08 6.66 -11.98
CA TYR A 159 9.10 7.48 -11.22
C TYR A 159 10.53 6.91 -11.21
N PRO A 160 11.60 7.74 -11.32
CA PRO A 160 12.93 7.23 -11.02
C PRO A 160 12.98 6.75 -9.56
N PRO A 161 13.96 5.88 -9.21
CA PRO A 161 14.19 5.51 -7.83
C PRO A 161 14.26 6.73 -6.92
N ALA A 162 13.85 6.56 -5.67
CA ALA A 162 13.93 7.62 -4.69
C ALA A 162 15.35 8.19 -4.61
N GLN A 163 15.47 9.50 -4.35
CA GLN A 163 16.72 10.25 -4.49
C GLN A 163 17.91 9.59 -3.75
N LYS A 164 17.63 8.99 -2.59
CA LYS A 164 18.63 8.30 -1.75
C LYS A 164 18.51 6.78 -1.75
N ARG A 165 17.65 6.18 -2.58
CA ARG A 165 17.64 4.71 -2.76
C ARG A 165 19.05 4.27 -3.17
N ALA A 166 19.62 3.36 -2.39
CA ALA A 166 20.94 2.82 -2.65
C ALA A 166 20.96 2.11 -4.01
N TYR A 167 22.09 2.14 -4.71
CA TYR A 167 22.25 1.45 -5.99
C TYR A 167 22.21 -0.09 -5.85
N THR A 168 22.36 -0.61 -4.62
CA THR A 168 22.11 -2.01 -4.24
C THR A 168 20.62 -2.33 -4.04
N ASN A 169 19.74 -1.34 -4.20
CA ASN A 169 18.31 -1.43 -3.94
C ASN A 169 17.93 -1.70 -2.47
N GLU A 170 18.85 -1.57 -1.52
CA GLU A 170 18.57 -1.77 -0.10
C GLU A 170 18.09 -0.48 0.59
N LEU A 171 17.24 -0.63 1.61
CA LEU A 171 16.88 0.44 2.54
C LEU A 171 17.88 0.50 3.69
N SER A 172 18.33 1.71 4.05
CA SER A 172 19.14 1.93 5.23
C SER A 172 18.38 1.59 6.51
N LYS A 173 19.09 1.21 7.58
CA LYS A 173 18.47 0.94 8.89
C LYS A 173 17.66 2.13 9.43
N ARG A 174 18.05 3.35 9.07
CA ARG A 174 17.29 4.56 9.41
C ARG A 174 15.98 4.63 8.64
N ALA A 175 15.98 4.38 7.33
CA ALA A 175 14.75 4.30 6.55
C ALA A 175 13.81 3.19 7.04
N GLN A 176 14.35 2.00 7.34
CA GLN A 176 13.58 0.90 7.95
C GLN A 176 12.91 1.35 9.26
N LYS A 177 13.64 2.05 10.14
CA LYS A 177 13.08 2.62 11.38
C LYS A 177 11.99 3.66 11.08
N GLY A 178 12.14 4.44 10.01
CA GLY A 178 11.14 5.37 9.52
C GLY A 178 9.83 4.68 9.14
N PHE A 179 9.90 3.60 8.37
CA PHE A 179 8.74 2.77 8.02
C PHE A 179 8.02 2.24 9.27
N GLU A 180 8.77 1.73 10.25
CA GLU A 180 8.20 1.26 11.52
C GLU A 180 7.50 2.39 12.30
N LEU A 181 8.14 3.56 12.42
CA LEU A 181 7.56 4.73 13.08
C LEU A 181 6.30 5.22 12.38
N PHE A 182 6.33 5.27 11.05
CA PHE A 182 5.24 5.80 10.26
C PHE A 182 4.03 4.85 10.23
N HIS A 183 4.24 3.55 10.04
CA HIS A 183 3.16 2.58 9.80
C HIS A 183 2.75 1.76 11.02
N ILE A 184 3.60 1.58 12.03
CA ILE A 184 3.39 0.59 13.09
C ILE A 184 3.31 1.23 14.48
N THR A 185 4.34 2.00 14.84
CA THR A 185 4.57 2.41 16.24
C THR A 185 4.07 3.82 16.55
N GLY A 186 4.17 4.77 15.61
CA GLY A 186 3.66 6.13 15.73
C GLY A 186 4.30 6.99 16.83
N ASN A 187 3.72 8.17 17.05
CA ASN A 187 4.13 9.12 18.09
C ASN A 187 3.35 8.92 19.39
N GLU A 188 4.09 8.76 20.47
CA GLU A 188 3.60 8.65 21.84
C GLU A 188 3.55 10.05 22.47
N GLU A 189 2.38 10.70 22.37
CA GLU A 189 2.18 12.08 22.87
C GLU A 189 1.46 12.12 24.22
N GLY A 190 1.60 11.10 25.07
CA GLY A 190 0.84 11.00 26.33
C GLY A 190 -0.69 10.93 26.13
N LYS A 191 -1.13 10.64 24.91
CA LYS A 191 -2.54 10.41 24.54
C LYS A 191 -2.89 8.93 24.72
N PRO A 192 -4.17 8.57 25.00
CA PRO A 192 -4.60 7.18 25.12
C PRO A 192 -4.35 6.32 23.87
N GLN A 193 -4.25 6.95 22.68
CA GLN A 193 -3.89 6.29 21.44
C GLN A 193 -2.70 7.00 20.79
N ARG A 194 -1.71 6.21 20.35
CA ARG A 194 -0.55 6.70 19.59
C ARG A 194 -0.99 7.23 18.22
N ASN A 195 -0.39 8.34 17.80
CA ASN A 195 -0.65 8.91 16.48
C ASN A 195 0.23 8.22 15.43
N VAL A 196 -0.35 7.34 14.63
CA VAL A 196 0.34 6.57 13.58
C VAL A 196 -0.08 7.12 12.22
N CYS A 197 0.85 7.74 11.47
CA CYS A 197 0.54 8.34 10.17
C CYS A 197 0.01 7.30 9.17
N GLY A 198 0.53 6.08 9.21
CA GLY A 198 0.09 4.97 8.36
C GLY A 198 -1.36 4.51 8.61
N ASN A 199 -2.03 4.98 9.67
CA ASN A 199 -3.46 4.76 9.82
C ASN A 199 -4.30 5.56 8.81
N CYS A 200 -3.75 6.69 8.35
CA CYS A 200 -4.35 7.49 7.29
C CYS A 200 -3.59 7.30 5.97
N HIS A 201 -2.25 7.18 5.98
CA HIS A 201 -1.40 7.09 4.78
C HIS A 201 -1.00 5.63 4.45
N ARG A 202 -1.80 4.94 3.64
CA ARG A 202 -1.65 3.49 3.38
C ARG A 202 -0.79 3.16 2.16
N MET A 203 -0.18 1.98 2.17
CA MET A 203 0.39 1.36 0.97
C MET A 203 -0.74 1.06 -0.05
N PRO A 204 -0.48 1.08 -1.37
CA PRO A 204 0.82 1.17 -2.05
C PRO A 204 1.27 2.61 -2.33
N PHE A 205 0.36 3.61 -2.34
CA PHE A 205 0.66 4.98 -2.78
C PHE A 205 0.60 6.03 -1.65
N TRP A 206 0.99 5.64 -0.43
CA TRP A 206 0.87 6.43 0.81
C TRP A 206 -0.38 7.31 0.86
N VAL A 207 -1.47 6.73 0.38
CA VAL A 207 -2.75 7.40 0.12
C VAL A 207 -3.31 7.80 1.47
N SER A 208 -3.58 9.09 1.70
CA SER A 208 -4.47 9.45 2.80
C SER A 208 -5.80 8.81 2.45
N THR A 209 -6.28 7.81 3.17
CA THR A 209 -7.60 7.20 2.92
C THR A 209 -8.55 7.40 4.08
N ASN A 210 -9.81 7.76 3.80
CA ASN A 210 -10.93 7.73 4.75
C ASN A 210 -10.59 8.37 6.11
N THR A 211 -9.95 9.54 6.08
CA THR A 211 -9.65 10.29 7.31
C THR A 211 -10.97 10.57 8.04
N PRO A 212 -11.14 10.11 9.30
CA PRO A 212 -12.39 10.28 10.03
C PRO A 212 -12.83 11.75 10.08
N GLY A 213 -14.02 12.04 9.54
CA GLY A 213 -14.62 13.38 9.52
C GLY A 213 -14.30 14.24 8.29
N SER A 214 -13.40 13.84 7.39
CA SER A 214 -13.07 14.61 6.17
C SER A 214 -13.03 13.80 4.87
N GLY A 215 -12.98 12.46 4.91
CA GLY A 215 -13.22 11.61 3.74
C GLY A 215 -12.20 11.72 2.59
N MET A 216 -10.98 12.17 2.82
CA MET A 216 -10.05 12.35 1.69
C MET A 216 -9.29 11.06 1.41
N ASP A 217 -9.52 10.45 0.24
CA ASP A 217 -8.70 9.42 -0.44
C ASP A 217 -7.72 10.13 -1.40
N ALA A 218 -6.65 10.73 -0.87
CA ALA A 218 -5.64 11.44 -1.67
C ALA A 218 -4.41 10.54 -1.91
N PRO A 219 -4.20 10.01 -3.13
CA PRO A 219 -2.98 9.28 -3.44
C PRO A 219 -1.81 10.25 -3.43
N THR A 220 -0.86 10.04 -2.53
CA THR A 220 0.37 10.84 -2.47
C THR A 220 1.53 9.88 -2.57
N TRP A 221 2.14 9.75 -3.74
CA TRP A 221 3.29 8.87 -3.97
C TRP A 221 4.46 9.14 -3.02
N ARG A 222 4.54 10.36 -2.46
CA ARG A 222 5.50 10.73 -1.42
C ARG A 222 4.89 11.11 -0.09
N GLY A 223 3.70 10.60 0.25
CA GLY A 223 3.25 10.35 1.63
C GLY A 223 3.88 11.26 2.67
N ALA A 224 3.24 12.39 2.95
CA ALA A 224 3.66 13.41 3.90
C ALA A 224 4.81 14.36 3.47
N TYR A 225 5.65 14.03 2.47
CA TYR A 225 6.47 15.02 1.75
C TYR A 225 5.59 16.00 0.96
N ASP A 226 4.41 15.55 0.51
CA ASP A 226 3.41 16.36 -0.19
C ASP A 226 2.59 17.28 0.74
N ARG A 227 3.01 17.48 2.00
CA ARG A 227 2.37 18.47 2.87
C ARG A 227 2.53 19.86 2.23
N PHE A 228 1.47 20.68 2.30
CA PHE A 228 1.49 22.08 1.84
C PHE A 228 2.70 22.88 2.40
N LEU A 229 3.19 22.49 3.58
CA LEU A 229 4.38 23.08 4.21
C LEU A 229 5.67 22.78 3.47
N ILE A 230 5.76 21.66 2.74
CA ILE A 230 7.00 21.12 2.18
C ILE A 230 7.10 21.37 0.68
N LEU A 231 5.98 21.62 0.01
CA LEU A 231 5.96 21.95 -1.40
C LEU A 231 6.10 23.46 -1.60
N PRO A 232 6.91 23.92 -2.58
CA PRO A 232 7.06 25.35 -2.89
C PRO A 232 5.72 26.08 -3.05
N GLN A 233 4.74 25.48 -3.73
CA GLN A 233 3.44 26.08 -4.01
C GLN A 233 2.58 26.28 -2.75
N GLY A 234 2.55 25.29 -1.85
CA GLY A 234 1.77 25.38 -0.61
C GLY A 234 2.35 26.40 0.38
N ARG A 235 3.64 26.73 0.25
CA ARG A 235 4.34 27.74 1.06
C ARG A 235 4.06 29.16 0.60
N LEU A 236 3.86 29.38 -0.71
CA LEU A 236 3.47 30.69 -1.26
C LEU A 236 2.10 31.14 -0.73
N ASN A 237 1.17 30.20 -0.54
CA ASN A 237 -0.17 30.49 -0.01
C ASN A 237 -0.19 30.91 1.47
N VAL A 238 0.93 30.75 2.19
CA VAL A 238 1.04 31.09 3.62
C VAL A 238 2.25 31.99 3.90
N ILE A 239 2.90 32.52 2.85
CA ILE A 239 4.13 33.32 2.97
C ILE A 239 3.90 34.60 3.76
N ASP A 240 2.68 35.13 3.72
CA ASP A 240 2.25 36.35 4.44
C ASP A 240 2.17 36.15 5.96
N LEU A 241 2.37 34.94 6.47
CA LEU A 241 2.55 34.71 7.91
C LEU A 241 4.04 34.82 8.24
N ASP A 242 4.43 35.78 9.08
CA ASP A 242 5.83 36.10 9.45
C ASP A 242 6.71 34.88 9.75
N PHE A 243 6.12 33.81 10.30
CA PHE A 243 6.82 32.55 10.57
C PHE A 243 7.29 31.82 9.29
N TYR A 244 6.44 31.74 8.27
CA TYR A 244 6.77 31.05 7.02
C TYR A 244 7.71 31.88 6.14
N GLU A 245 7.57 33.21 6.16
CA GLU A 245 8.49 34.13 5.51
C GLU A 245 9.95 33.88 5.96
N ARG A 246 10.17 33.80 7.28
CA ARG A 246 11.51 33.53 7.85
C ARG A 246 12.10 32.19 7.42
N VAL A 247 11.26 31.17 7.23
CA VAL A 247 11.70 29.85 6.75
C VAL A 247 12.08 29.91 5.27
N ALA A 248 11.32 30.65 4.46
CA ALA A 248 11.63 30.86 3.04
C ALA A 248 12.95 31.64 2.84
N GLN A 249 13.16 32.71 3.60
CA GLN A 249 14.39 33.53 3.54
C GLN A 249 15.66 32.75 3.92
N ARG A 250 15.56 31.68 4.71
CA ARG A 250 16.69 30.83 5.12
C ARG A 250 17.13 29.78 4.08
N GLY A 251 16.49 29.71 2.91
CA GLY A 251 16.87 28.76 1.86
C GLY A 251 16.22 27.37 1.99
N ILE A 252 15.12 27.26 2.75
CA ILE A 252 14.19 26.13 2.71
C ILE A 252 14.84 24.73 2.96
N PRO A 253 15.39 24.48 4.16
CA PRO A 253 15.81 23.13 4.52
C PRO A 253 14.59 22.22 4.70
N GLU A 254 14.19 21.48 3.66
CA GLU A 254 12.95 20.68 3.63
C GLU A 254 12.82 19.72 4.82
N ARG A 255 13.94 19.14 5.27
CA ARG A 255 14.00 18.30 6.47
C ARG A 255 13.63 19.06 7.75
N GLU A 256 14.06 20.32 7.92
CA GLU A 256 13.64 21.14 9.06
C GLU A 256 12.15 21.43 9.00
N ILE A 257 11.61 21.61 7.79
CA ILE A 257 10.19 21.86 7.60
C ILE A 257 9.35 20.61 7.89
N TRP A 258 9.83 19.44 7.47
CA TRP A 258 9.27 18.17 7.88
C TRP A 258 9.29 18.01 9.40
N ARG A 259 10.40 18.36 10.06
CA ARG A 259 10.51 18.30 11.53
C ARG A 259 9.45 19.16 12.22
N PHE A 260 9.04 20.31 11.67
CA PHE A 260 7.94 21.11 12.24
C PHE A 260 6.61 20.34 12.33
N SER A 261 6.34 19.46 11.36
CA SER A 261 5.15 18.59 11.38
C SER A 261 5.10 17.66 12.60
N TRP A 262 6.25 17.45 13.25
CA TRP A 262 6.42 16.61 14.43
C TRP A 262 6.92 17.42 15.64
N ARG A 263 6.60 18.72 15.70
CA ARG A 263 7.05 19.63 16.79
C ARG A 263 8.57 19.63 16.97
N SER A 264 9.29 19.50 15.86
CA SER A 264 10.76 19.50 15.77
C SER A 264 11.49 18.35 16.47
N LYS A 265 10.76 17.31 16.88
CA LYS A 265 11.32 16.12 17.52
C LYS A 265 12.19 15.30 16.57
N THR A 266 13.45 15.05 16.95
CA THR A 266 14.42 14.29 16.15
C THR A 266 14.16 12.79 16.11
N GLU A 267 13.38 12.24 17.04
CA GLU A 267 12.95 10.83 17.05
C GLU A 267 12.17 10.44 15.78
N PHE A 268 11.58 11.41 15.07
CA PHE A 268 10.86 11.21 13.80
C PHE A 268 11.70 11.50 12.55
N ASP A 269 12.98 11.88 12.71
CA ASP A 269 13.91 12.03 11.58
C ASP A 269 14.03 10.76 10.72
N PRO A 270 14.01 9.53 11.26
CA PRO A 270 14.03 8.32 10.44
C PRO A 270 12.89 8.26 9.41
N VAL A 271 11.73 8.87 9.68
CA VAL A 271 10.62 8.96 8.71
C VAL A 271 11.00 9.80 7.49
N TRP A 272 11.88 10.79 7.66
CA TRP A 272 12.42 11.53 6.51
C TRP A 272 13.31 10.64 5.64
N ASP A 273 14.13 9.81 6.27
CA ASP A 273 14.99 8.85 5.55
C ASP A 273 14.14 7.79 4.82
N MET A 274 13.03 7.33 5.42
CA MET A 274 12.02 6.50 4.75
C MET A 274 11.49 7.14 3.47
N ILE A 275 11.16 8.43 3.49
CA ILE A 275 10.64 9.13 2.30
C ILE A 275 11.70 9.24 1.20
N LEU A 276 12.96 9.49 1.57
CA LEU A 276 14.05 9.67 0.61
C LEU A 276 14.58 8.36 0.01
N GLU A 277 14.32 7.23 0.66
CA GLU A 277 14.82 5.92 0.27
C GLU A 277 13.72 4.92 -0.15
N GLY A 278 12.48 5.10 0.29
CA GLY A 278 11.33 4.27 -0.10
C GLY A 278 11.04 4.45 -1.59
N SER A 279 11.02 3.35 -2.33
CA SER A 279 11.02 3.37 -3.80
C SER A 279 9.94 2.46 -4.38
N THR A 280 9.60 2.74 -5.64
CA THR A 280 8.61 2.03 -6.43
C THR A 280 8.88 2.31 -7.91
N GLY A 281 8.52 1.40 -8.80
CA GLY A 281 8.79 1.52 -10.23
C GLY A 281 10.12 0.89 -10.63
N PHE A 282 11.25 1.31 -10.05
CA PHE A 282 12.57 0.77 -10.41
C PHE A 282 13.43 0.39 -9.19
N SER A 283 14.35 -0.54 -9.46
CA SER A 283 15.52 -0.80 -8.62
C SER A 283 16.36 0.46 -8.45
N GLY A 284 16.97 0.65 -7.28
CA GLY A 284 17.91 1.74 -7.03
C GLY A 284 19.14 1.77 -7.97
N ALA A 285 19.41 0.66 -8.68
CA ALA A 285 20.43 0.55 -9.73
C ALA A 285 20.06 1.28 -11.04
N PHE A 286 18.77 1.57 -11.27
CA PHE A 286 18.33 2.21 -12.51
C PHE A 286 18.95 3.59 -12.67
N ALA A 287 19.37 3.89 -13.90
CA ALA A 287 20.05 5.12 -14.31
C ALA A 287 21.37 5.41 -13.57
N ARG A 288 21.90 4.47 -12.77
CA ARG A 288 23.23 4.57 -12.19
C ARG A 288 24.27 4.25 -13.26
N GLN A 289 25.37 5.00 -13.24
CA GLN A 289 26.40 4.94 -14.25
C GLN A 289 27.80 4.93 -13.63
N THR A 290 28.69 4.14 -14.22
CA THR A 290 30.13 4.20 -13.95
C THR A 290 30.88 4.17 -15.27
N THR A 291 31.97 4.91 -15.37
CA THR A 291 32.81 4.93 -16.58
C THR A 291 34.16 4.34 -16.26
N LEU A 292 34.57 3.33 -17.02
CA LEU A 292 35.93 2.80 -16.98
C LEU A 292 36.78 3.51 -18.02
N ASN A 293 37.88 4.10 -17.57
CA ASN A 293 38.96 4.67 -18.38
C ASN A 293 40.27 4.54 -17.58
N GLN A 294 41.38 5.07 -18.10
CA GLN A 294 42.69 4.93 -17.44
C GLN A 294 42.74 5.46 -16.00
N SER A 295 41.95 6.49 -15.67
CA SER A 295 41.90 7.09 -14.34
C SER A 295 40.93 6.39 -13.37
N THR A 296 39.90 5.73 -13.89
CA THR A 296 38.82 5.15 -13.07
C THR A 296 38.85 3.63 -13.00
N ALA A 297 39.59 2.94 -13.89
CA ALA A 297 39.61 1.48 -14.01
C ALA A 297 39.92 0.75 -12.70
N SER A 298 40.73 1.36 -11.83
CA SER A 298 41.21 0.76 -10.59
C SER A 298 40.67 1.43 -9.32
N THR A 299 39.70 2.36 -9.43
CA THR A 299 39.16 3.03 -8.23
C THR A 299 38.16 2.14 -7.50
N GLU A 300 38.05 2.31 -6.19
CA GLU A 300 37.15 1.52 -5.35
C GLU A 300 35.69 1.80 -5.72
N GLU A 301 35.33 3.07 -5.95
CA GLU A 301 33.96 3.51 -6.25
C GLU A 301 33.47 2.95 -7.58
N SER A 302 34.33 2.96 -8.61
CA SER A 302 33.99 2.40 -9.93
C SER A 302 33.76 0.90 -9.83
N ASN A 303 34.57 0.22 -9.00
CA ASN A 303 34.47 -1.21 -8.79
C ASN A 303 33.25 -1.61 -7.95
N GLU A 304 32.96 -0.88 -6.88
CA GLU A 304 31.79 -1.12 -6.04
C GLU A 304 30.51 -0.92 -6.84
N LEU A 305 30.40 0.20 -7.56
CA LEU A 305 29.21 0.51 -8.35
C LEU A 305 29.01 -0.48 -9.51
N LEU A 306 30.08 -0.85 -10.23
CA LEU A 306 29.98 -1.86 -11.28
C LEU A 306 29.56 -3.23 -10.72
N SER A 307 30.08 -3.61 -9.55
CA SER A 307 29.70 -4.85 -8.88
C SER A 307 28.20 -4.88 -8.54
N ALA A 308 27.69 -3.79 -7.99
CA ALA A 308 26.28 -3.68 -7.65
C ALA A 308 25.36 -3.65 -8.88
N LEU A 309 25.79 -2.99 -9.96
CA LEU A 309 25.09 -3.01 -11.25
C LEU A 309 25.04 -4.43 -11.84
N GLU A 310 26.14 -5.17 -11.81
CA GLU A 310 26.21 -6.56 -12.27
C GLU A 310 25.32 -7.48 -11.41
N ALA A 311 25.31 -7.28 -10.09
CA ALA A 311 24.42 -8.01 -9.18
C ALA A 311 22.95 -7.73 -9.49
N SER A 312 22.56 -6.46 -9.60
CA SER A 312 21.18 -6.09 -9.95
C SER A 312 20.79 -6.62 -11.33
N ALA A 313 21.71 -6.66 -12.30
CA ALA A 313 21.46 -7.23 -13.61
C ALA A 313 21.26 -8.75 -13.58
N ARG A 314 22.05 -9.50 -12.79
CA ARG A 314 21.83 -10.96 -12.57
C ARG A 314 20.46 -11.25 -11.97
N GLU A 315 20.01 -10.40 -11.07
CA GLU A 315 18.68 -10.50 -10.47
C GLU A 315 17.57 -10.00 -11.41
N GLY A 316 17.96 -9.33 -12.51
CA GLY A 316 17.15 -8.72 -13.55
C GLY A 316 16.41 -7.45 -13.12
N GLY A 317 16.94 -6.74 -12.13
CA GLY A 317 16.45 -5.43 -11.74
C GLY A 317 16.80 -4.32 -12.73
N VAL A 318 17.84 -4.51 -13.55
CA VAL A 318 18.24 -3.63 -14.65
C VAL A 318 18.79 -4.42 -15.83
N VAL A 319 18.76 -3.82 -17.01
CA VAL A 319 19.57 -4.25 -18.16
C VAL A 319 20.88 -3.46 -18.11
N LEU A 320 21.99 -4.12 -17.81
CA LEU A 320 23.29 -3.46 -17.74
C LEU A 320 23.95 -3.43 -19.13
N GLN A 321 24.11 -2.22 -19.68
CA GLN A 321 24.77 -1.99 -20.96
C GLN A 321 25.96 -1.06 -20.80
N CYS A 322 26.99 -1.28 -21.61
CA CYS A 322 28.16 -0.43 -21.72
C CYS A 322 28.21 0.17 -23.13
N ASP A 323 28.17 1.49 -23.22
CA ASP A 323 28.49 2.21 -24.46
C ASP A 323 29.93 2.71 -24.35
N GLY A 324 30.76 2.35 -25.32
CA GLY A 324 32.19 2.63 -25.24
C GLY A 324 32.90 2.65 -26.57
N VAL A 325 34.22 2.79 -26.48
CA VAL A 325 35.15 2.81 -27.60
C VAL A 325 36.34 1.91 -27.26
N LEU A 326 36.61 0.94 -28.13
CA LEU A 326 37.85 0.18 -28.14
C LEU A 326 38.90 0.98 -28.90
N ILE A 327 40.11 1.09 -28.36
CA ILE A 327 41.19 1.89 -28.95
C ILE A 327 42.32 0.95 -29.35
N GLU A 328 42.58 0.87 -30.65
CA GLU A 328 43.64 0.06 -31.25
C GLU A 328 44.43 0.88 -32.26
N GLN A 329 45.76 0.89 -32.15
CA GLN A 329 46.64 1.66 -33.04
C GLN A 329 46.19 3.12 -33.21
N GLU A 330 45.81 3.77 -32.11
CA GLU A 330 45.30 5.16 -32.06
C GLU A 330 43.97 5.40 -32.82
N LYS A 331 43.27 4.34 -33.23
CA LYS A 331 41.92 4.42 -33.81
C LYS A 331 40.88 3.90 -32.83
N GLY A 332 39.78 4.65 -32.71
CA GLY A 332 38.64 4.30 -31.88
C GLY A 332 37.56 3.55 -32.66
N TYR A 333 37.09 2.44 -32.12
CA TYR A 333 35.99 1.65 -32.65
C TYR A 333 34.84 1.65 -31.64
N PRO A 334 33.66 2.22 -31.98
CA PRO A 334 32.53 2.24 -31.07
C PRO A 334 32.04 0.82 -30.80
N VAL A 335 31.71 0.54 -29.54
CA VAL A 335 31.19 -0.76 -29.11
C VAL A 335 30.02 -0.54 -28.14
N THR A 336 28.98 -1.35 -28.29
CA THR A 336 27.89 -1.46 -27.31
C THR A 336 27.86 -2.89 -26.79
N LEU A 337 28.13 -3.05 -25.51
CA LEU A 337 28.14 -4.33 -24.82
C LEU A 337 26.95 -4.45 -23.87
N GLN A 338 26.41 -5.65 -23.69
CA GLN A 338 25.40 -5.96 -22.68
C GLN A 338 25.89 -7.07 -21.77
N PHE A 339 25.65 -6.90 -20.48
CA PHE A 339 25.93 -7.93 -19.50
C PHE A 339 24.90 -9.06 -19.60
N ASP A 340 25.35 -10.30 -19.75
CA ASP A 340 24.51 -11.48 -19.88
C ASP A 340 24.36 -12.31 -18.59
N GLY A 341 24.95 -11.82 -17.49
CA GLY A 341 25.00 -12.49 -16.19
C GLY A 341 26.40 -12.95 -15.80
N GLU A 342 27.28 -13.14 -16.78
CA GLU A 342 28.67 -13.58 -16.59
C GLU A 342 29.67 -12.62 -17.24
N ALA A 343 29.40 -12.17 -18.46
CA ALA A 343 30.29 -11.34 -19.26
C ALA A 343 29.52 -10.26 -20.04
N TYR A 344 30.27 -9.38 -20.71
CA TYR A 344 29.76 -8.31 -21.55
C TYR A 344 29.86 -8.73 -23.02
N ALA A 345 28.73 -9.05 -23.65
CA ALA A 345 28.64 -9.46 -25.04
C ALA A 345 28.25 -8.28 -25.95
N ALA A 346 28.83 -8.19 -27.15
CA ALA A 346 28.47 -7.16 -28.12
C ALA A 346 27.03 -7.34 -28.63
N ILE A 347 26.25 -6.26 -28.67
CA ILE A 347 24.84 -6.30 -29.11
C ILE A 347 24.71 -6.27 -30.64
N ARG A 348 25.70 -5.72 -31.34
CA ARG A 348 25.73 -5.61 -32.81
C ARG A 348 27.16 -5.77 -33.34
N GLY A 349 27.33 -6.60 -34.37
CA GLY A 349 28.52 -6.58 -35.24
C GLY A 349 29.71 -7.47 -34.86
N SER A 350 29.71 -8.17 -33.72
CA SER A 350 30.73 -9.18 -33.38
C SER A 350 30.22 -10.19 -32.34
N ASP A 351 30.81 -11.39 -32.31
CA ASP A 351 30.60 -12.40 -31.25
C ASP A 351 31.53 -12.17 -30.04
N GLU A 352 32.08 -10.96 -29.90
CA GLU A 352 33.06 -10.66 -28.86
C GLU A 352 32.40 -10.60 -27.49
N ARG A 353 33.07 -11.23 -26.52
CA ARG A 353 32.68 -11.24 -25.11
C ARG A 353 33.86 -10.80 -24.28
N PHE A 354 33.60 -9.92 -23.32
CA PHE A 354 34.62 -9.37 -22.44
C PHE A 354 34.22 -9.64 -20.99
N THR A 355 35.14 -10.18 -20.20
CA THR A 355 34.93 -10.20 -18.75
C THR A 355 35.15 -8.80 -18.18
N ARG A 356 34.63 -8.56 -16.97
CA ARG A 356 34.94 -7.32 -16.24
C ARG A 356 36.45 -7.09 -16.10
N ALA A 357 37.22 -8.15 -15.82
CA ALA A 357 38.67 -8.07 -15.68
C ALA A 357 39.34 -7.63 -17.00
N ASP A 358 38.86 -8.12 -18.14
CA ASP A 358 39.37 -7.72 -19.46
C ASP A 358 39.11 -6.23 -19.71
N LEU A 359 37.90 -5.75 -19.43
CA LEU A 359 37.53 -4.35 -19.62
C LEU A 359 38.33 -3.42 -18.71
N ILE A 360 38.52 -3.78 -17.44
CA ILE A 360 39.37 -3.04 -16.50
C ILE A 360 40.83 -3.00 -16.99
N ALA A 361 41.38 -4.15 -17.41
CA ALA A 361 42.75 -4.23 -17.89
C ALA A 361 42.98 -3.40 -19.16
N ARG A 362 42.01 -3.40 -20.09
CA ARG A 362 42.04 -2.56 -21.29
C ARG A 362 41.92 -1.08 -20.96
N ALA A 363 40.99 -0.71 -20.06
CA ALA A 363 40.81 0.67 -19.63
C ALA A 363 42.07 1.21 -18.94
N GLY A 364 42.70 0.44 -18.05
CA GLY A 364 43.94 0.82 -17.38
C GLY A 364 45.13 1.03 -18.32
N LYS A 365 45.12 0.41 -19.51
CA LYS A 365 46.11 0.61 -20.57
C LYS A 365 45.77 1.77 -21.53
N GLY A 366 44.60 2.40 -21.38
CA GLY A 366 44.10 3.41 -22.32
C GLY A 366 43.52 2.82 -23.61
N ASN A 367 43.29 1.51 -23.67
CA ASN A 367 42.78 0.81 -24.87
C ASN A 367 41.25 0.65 -24.86
N PHE A 368 40.57 1.19 -23.85
CA PHE A 368 39.12 1.15 -23.73
C PHE A 368 38.62 2.32 -22.89
N VAL A 369 37.53 2.93 -23.33
CA VAL A 369 36.72 3.84 -22.53
C VAL A 369 35.28 3.39 -22.66
N GLY A 370 34.59 3.13 -21.55
CA GLY A 370 33.20 2.68 -21.60
C GLY A 370 32.38 3.12 -20.40
N THR A 371 31.16 3.57 -20.65
CA THR A 371 30.19 3.96 -19.63
C THR A 371 29.13 2.88 -19.48
N PHE A 372 29.13 2.25 -18.31
CA PHE A 372 28.19 1.21 -17.90
C PHE A 372 26.96 1.89 -17.29
N THR A 373 25.78 1.56 -17.78
CA THR A 373 24.51 2.15 -17.38
C THR A 373 23.50 1.06 -17.02
N GLY A 374 22.92 1.13 -15.83
CA GLY A 374 21.75 0.33 -15.46
C GLY A 374 20.50 0.85 -16.17
N ARG A 375 20.10 0.24 -17.28
CA ARG A 375 18.92 0.63 -18.06
C ARG A 375 17.67 -0.11 -17.57
N HIS A 376 16.50 0.42 -17.88
CA HIS A 376 15.23 -0.26 -17.58
C HIS A 376 15.06 -1.48 -18.49
N GLY A 377 14.19 -2.41 -18.08
CA GLY A 377 13.80 -3.52 -18.94
C GLY A 377 12.82 -3.09 -20.05
N GLU A 378 12.61 -3.99 -21.01
CA GLU A 378 11.73 -3.77 -22.17
C GLU A 378 10.27 -3.52 -21.76
N HIS A 379 9.79 -4.17 -20.70
CA HIS A 379 8.41 -4.05 -20.20
C HIS A 379 8.26 -2.95 -19.13
N ALA A 380 9.12 -1.94 -19.15
CA ALA A 380 8.96 -0.74 -18.34
C ALA A 380 8.23 0.35 -19.14
N ASP A 381 7.02 0.03 -19.60
CA ASP A 381 6.24 0.82 -20.57
C ASP A 381 4.75 0.93 -20.18
N TYR A 382 3.96 1.49 -21.09
CA TYR A 382 2.51 1.72 -20.93
C TYR A 382 1.68 0.42 -20.86
N GLU A 383 2.00 -0.58 -21.67
CA GLU A 383 1.25 -1.85 -21.75
C GLU A 383 1.55 -2.77 -20.54
N HIS A 384 2.52 -2.36 -19.74
CA HIS A 384 3.09 -3.11 -18.64
C HIS A 384 3.02 -2.31 -17.34
N PRO A 385 1.81 -2.13 -16.78
CA PRO A 385 1.61 -1.29 -15.61
C PRO A 385 2.40 -1.79 -14.40
N GLN A 386 2.71 -0.85 -13.52
CA GLN A 386 3.47 -1.13 -12.31
C GLN A 386 2.67 -2.03 -11.36
N PRO A 387 3.28 -3.11 -10.81
CA PRO A 387 2.64 -3.89 -9.78
C PRO A 387 2.51 -3.08 -8.48
N ALA A 388 1.50 -3.38 -7.67
CA ALA A 388 1.26 -2.69 -6.41
C ALA A 388 0.86 -3.68 -5.31
N LEU A 389 1.32 -3.44 -4.08
CA LEU A 389 1.10 -4.32 -2.92
C LEU A 389 0.53 -3.55 -1.73
N TRP A 390 -0.50 -4.11 -1.08
CA TRP A 390 -1.08 -3.54 0.14
C TRP A 390 -1.64 -4.63 1.07
N THR A 391 -2.06 -4.25 2.28
CA THR A 391 -2.61 -5.18 3.26
C THR A 391 -3.93 -5.78 2.75
N ARG A 392 -4.26 -7.02 3.15
CA ARG A 392 -5.44 -7.73 2.62
C ARG A 392 -6.73 -6.90 2.71
N GLY A 393 -7.53 -7.00 1.65
CA GLY A 393 -8.86 -6.41 1.55
C GLY A 393 -8.93 -5.27 0.52
N PRO A 394 -10.15 -4.87 0.12
CA PRO A 394 -10.37 -3.84 -0.90
C PRO A 394 -9.77 -2.50 -0.46
N ILE A 395 -8.85 -1.96 -1.27
CA ILE A 395 -8.05 -0.78 -0.91
C ILE A 395 -8.90 0.44 -0.51
N HIS A 396 -9.99 0.71 -1.24
CA HIS A 396 -10.90 1.85 -1.02
C HIS A 396 -11.71 1.76 0.29
N ALA A 397 -11.87 0.55 0.85
CA ALA A 397 -12.65 0.35 2.07
C ALA A 397 -11.77 0.37 3.33
N GLN A 398 -10.44 0.41 3.20
CA GLN A 398 -9.57 0.23 4.34
C GLN A 398 -9.55 1.49 5.23
N VAL A 399 -9.66 1.28 6.55
CA VAL A 399 -9.61 2.35 7.58
C VAL A 399 -8.74 1.98 8.78
N GLY A 400 -8.15 2.96 9.47
CA GLY A 400 -7.29 2.75 10.64
C GLY A 400 -6.01 1.94 10.38
N LYS A 401 -5.59 1.16 11.40
CA LYS A 401 -4.29 0.47 11.45
C LYS A 401 -4.16 -0.61 10.38
N GLN A 402 -2.99 -0.66 9.74
CA GLN A 402 -2.61 -1.66 8.74
C GLN A 402 -2.18 -2.98 9.42
N ALA A 403 -2.67 -4.10 8.89
CA ALA A 403 -2.34 -5.44 9.36
C ALA A 403 -1.27 -6.07 8.46
N PHE A 404 0.00 -5.88 8.81
CA PHE A 404 1.12 -6.49 8.08
C PHE A 404 1.25 -7.99 8.40
N PRO A 405 1.61 -8.83 7.41
CA PRO A 405 1.80 -10.27 7.60
C PRO A 405 2.90 -10.60 8.61
N VAL A 406 2.70 -11.69 9.37
CA VAL A 406 3.65 -12.20 10.35
C VAL A 406 3.86 -13.70 10.14
N LEU A 407 5.07 -14.07 9.72
CA LEU A 407 5.51 -15.44 9.46
C LEU A 407 6.28 -16.00 10.66
N PHE A 408 6.14 -17.31 10.90
CA PHE A 408 6.89 -18.04 11.92
C PHE A 408 6.84 -19.54 11.64
N GLY A 409 7.94 -20.25 11.96
CA GLY A 409 8.03 -21.70 11.84
C GLY A 409 7.72 -22.18 10.42
N GLU A 410 6.73 -23.07 10.31
CA GLU A 410 6.30 -23.63 9.02
C GLU A 410 5.39 -22.70 8.21
N THR A 411 4.98 -21.54 8.75
CA THR A 411 4.18 -20.57 8.00
C THR A 411 5.07 -19.78 7.05
N LYS A 412 5.18 -20.25 5.80
CA LYS A 412 6.02 -19.65 4.74
C LYS A 412 5.28 -18.85 3.69
N THR A 413 3.97 -18.72 3.83
CA THR A 413 3.11 -18.02 2.85
C THR A 413 2.70 -16.66 3.36
N VAL A 414 2.98 -15.61 2.58
CA VAL A 414 2.43 -14.28 2.79
C VAL A 414 1.14 -14.15 2.00
N LYS A 415 0.04 -13.80 2.67
CA LYS A 415 -1.24 -13.46 2.03
C LYS A 415 -1.48 -11.96 2.12
N ILE A 416 -1.53 -11.28 0.98
CA ILE A 416 -1.71 -9.83 0.84
C ILE A 416 -2.60 -9.51 -0.35
N SER A 417 -2.89 -8.24 -0.57
CA SER A 417 -3.57 -7.81 -1.79
C SER A 417 -2.57 -7.17 -2.75
N GLY A 418 -2.79 -7.37 -4.05
CA GLY A 418 -1.95 -6.81 -5.09
C GLY A 418 -2.66 -6.70 -6.43
N ARG A 419 -2.21 -5.74 -7.25
CA ARG A 419 -2.73 -5.48 -8.61
C ARG A 419 -1.60 -5.40 -9.61
N HIS A 420 -1.92 -5.68 -10.88
CA HIS A 420 -1.00 -5.59 -12.03
C HIS A 420 0.24 -6.49 -11.89
N ILE A 421 0.12 -7.58 -11.13
CA ILE A 421 1.16 -8.60 -11.03
C ILE A 421 0.95 -9.58 -12.18
N ARG A 422 2.03 -9.87 -12.91
CA ARG A 422 1.99 -10.77 -14.08
C ARG A 422 2.56 -12.14 -13.72
N GLU A 423 2.30 -13.11 -14.58
CA GLU A 423 2.92 -14.43 -14.48
C GLU A 423 4.46 -14.31 -14.44
N ASN A 424 5.08 -15.18 -13.66
CA ASN A 424 6.53 -15.21 -13.42
C ASN A 424 7.11 -13.94 -12.76
N ALA A 425 6.27 -13.14 -12.10
CA ALA A 425 6.74 -12.03 -11.29
C ALA A 425 7.73 -12.53 -10.21
N ARG A 426 8.79 -11.75 -10.03
CA ARG A 426 9.90 -12.06 -9.12
C ARG A 426 9.64 -11.43 -7.77
N VAL A 427 10.05 -12.12 -6.72
CA VAL A 427 9.95 -11.65 -5.35
C VAL A 427 11.29 -11.08 -4.91
N ILE A 428 11.26 -9.86 -4.39
CA ILE A 428 12.40 -9.13 -3.88
C ILE A 428 12.20 -8.92 -2.39
N VAL A 429 13.19 -9.26 -1.57
CA VAL A 429 13.18 -9.01 -0.13
C VAL A 429 14.42 -8.23 0.23
N ASP A 430 14.23 -7.11 0.92
CA ASP A 430 15.30 -6.21 1.38
C ASP A 430 16.27 -5.80 0.27
N GLY A 431 15.75 -5.61 -0.94
CA GLY A 431 16.51 -5.16 -2.11
C GLY A 431 16.94 -6.28 -3.07
N HIS A 432 16.92 -7.55 -2.62
CA HIS A 432 17.48 -8.68 -3.36
C HIS A 432 16.43 -9.69 -3.80
N ARG A 433 16.62 -10.30 -4.97
CA ARG A 433 15.75 -11.39 -5.44
C ARG A 433 15.86 -12.61 -4.53
N VAL A 434 14.71 -13.15 -4.13
CA VAL A 434 14.61 -14.40 -3.35
C VAL A 434 13.85 -15.48 -4.11
N ASN A 435 14.04 -16.73 -3.70
CA ASN A 435 13.28 -17.86 -4.25
C ASN A 435 11.91 -17.94 -3.59
N ALA A 436 10.90 -17.45 -4.29
CA ALA A 436 9.50 -17.52 -3.89
C ALA A 436 8.58 -17.54 -5.11
N GLU A 437 7.40 -18.12 -4.95
CA GLU A 437 6.36 -18.20 -5.98
C GLU A 437 5.21 -17.25 -5.66
N VAL A 438 4.68 -16.57 -6.68
CA VAL A 438 3.51 -15.68 -6.54
C VAL A 438 2.30 -16.37 -7.16
N ARG A 439 1.25 -16.60 -6.37
CA ARG A 439 -0.02 -17.19 -6.81
C ARG A 439 -1.15 -16.17 -6.68
N HIS A 440 -2.00 -16.09 -7.70
CA HIS A 440 -3.15 -15.21 -7.70
C HIS A 440 -4.35 -15.88 -7.04
N GLY A 441 -5.01 -15.15 -6.13
CA GLY A 441 -6.30 -15.51 -5.55
C GLY A 441 -7.45 -14.71 -6.17
N GLU A 442 -8.62 -14.78 -5.52
CA GLU A 442 -9.78 -13.96 -5.89
C GLU A 442 -9.70 -12.56 -5.26
N ASN A 443 -10.42 -11.58 -5.82
CA ASN A 443 -10.58 -10.24 -5.24
C ASN A 443 -9.26 -9.51 -4.92
N GLU A 444 -8.33 -9.50 -5.90
CA GLU A 444 -7.00 -8.87 -5.77
C GLU A 444 -6.10 -9.48 -4.69
N GLU A 445 -6.45 -10.65 -4.17
CA GLU A 445 -5.58 -11.40 -3.25
C GLU A 445 -4.43 -12.05 -4.01
N ILE A 446 -3.25 -12.06 -3.38
CA ILE A 446 -2.10 -12.84 -3.82
C ILE A 446 -1.52 -13.60 -2.63
N GLU A 447 -0.94 -14.76 -2.94
CA GLU A 447 -0.14 -15.56 -2.02
C GLU A 447 1.30 -15.59 -2.51
N ILE A 448 2.25 -15.38 -1.60
CA ILE A 448 3.68 -15.46 -1.89
C ILE A 448 4.29 -16.54 -1.02
N ASP A 449 4.72 -17.63 -1.65
CA ASP A 449 5.27 -18.81 -0.99
C ASP A 449 6.79 -18.78 -1.01
N PHE A 450 7.39 -18.58 0.17
CA PHE A 450 8.84 -18.55 0.32
C PHE A 450 9.44 -19.96 0.40
N ALA A 451 10.47 -20.24 -0.40
CA ALA A 451 11.24 -21.48 -0.24
C ALA A 451 11.96 -21.53 1.12
N SER A 452 12.50 -20.39 1.56
CA SER A 452 13.13 -20.18 2.86
C SER A 452 12.77 -18.80 3.41
N LEU A 453 12.46 -18.73 4.71
CA LEU A 453 12.20 -17.45 5.37
C LEU A 453 13.49 -16.66 5.56
N PRO A 454 13.45 -15.32 5.45
CA PRO A 454 14.56 -14.49 5.89
C PRO A 454 14.76 -14.57 7.42
N PRO A 455 15.87 -14.04 7.96
CA PRO A 455 16.12 -13.99 9.40
C PRO A 455 14.98 -13.34 10.19
N ALA A 456 14.86 -13.59 11.49
CA ALA A 456 13.82 -12.94 12.28
C ALA A 456 13.96 -11.41 12.26
N GLY A 457 12.88 -10.68 11.98
CA GLY A 457 12.91 -9.24 11.81
C GLY A 457 11.71 -8.67 11.05
N MET A 458 11.79 -7.36 10.77
CA MET A 458 10.91 -6.67 9.84
C MET A 458 11.63 -6.59 8.49
N HIS A 459 10.92 -6.92 7.42
CA HIS A 459 11.44 -7.03 6.06
C HIS A 459 10.59 -6.23 5.08
N PHE A 460 11.20 -5.89 3.95
CA PHE A 460 10.59 -5.13 2.87
C PHE A 460 10.47 -5.99 1.63
N LEU A 461 9.23 -6.27 1.26
CA LEU A 461 8.83 -7.05 0.11
C LEU A 461 8.55 -6.13 -1.08
N GLN A 462 9.10 -6.46 -2.24
CA GLN A 462 8.62 -5.96 -3.52
C GLN A 462 8.34 -7.13 -4.46
N VAL A 463 7.43 -6.91 -5.42
CA VAL A 463 7.22 -7.79 -6.57
C VAL A 463 7.66 -7.04 -7.82
N GLN A 464 8.41 -7.72 -8.68
CA GLN A 464 8.88 -7.20 -9.96
C GLN A 464 8.28 -8.01 -11.10
N ASN A 465 7.57 -7.35 -12.01
CA ASN A 465 7.13 -8.02 -13.25
C ASN A 465 8.35 -8.32 -14.15
N PRO A 466 8.37 -9.42 -14.91
CA PRO A 466 9.50 -9.79 -15.76
C PRO A 466 9.91 -8.67 -16.72
N SER A 467 11.17 -8.24 -16.65
CA SER A 467 11.72 -7.11 -17.43
C SER A 467 10.93 -5.80 -17.28
N GLY A 468 10.17 -5.65 -16.20
CA GLY A 468 9.29 -4.53 -15.96
C GLY A 468 9.51 -3.87 -14.61
N LEU A 469 8.47 -3.17 -14.15
CA LEU A 469 8.52 -2.31 -12.98
C LEU A 469 8.40 -3.09 -11.66
N PHE A 470 8.87 -2.45 -10.59
CA PHE A 470 8.82 -2.90 -9.20
C PHE A 470 7.62 -2.31 -8.46
N SER A 471 7.05 -3.07 -7.52
CA SER A 471 6.04 -2.57 -6.59
C SER A 471 6.64 -1.64 -5.53
N ASN A 472 5.77 -1.06 -4.68
CA ASN A 472 6.18 -0.39 -3.45
C ASN A 472 6.89 -1.35 -2.49
N ASP A 473 7.76 -0.79 -1.63
CA ASP A 473 8.28 -1.47 -0.45
C ASP A 473 7.12 -1.81 0.50
N PHE A 474 6.81 -3.09 0.67
CA PHE A 474 5.73 -3.60 1.51
C PHE A 474 6.26 -4.27 2.78
N ILE A 475 5.70 -3.96 3.95
CA ILE A 475 6.20 -4.50 5.23
C ILE A 475 5.63 -5.89 5.50
N PHE A 476 6.50 -6.82 5.89
CA PHE A 476 6.11 -8.04 6.59
C PHE A 476 7.10 -8.37 7.72
N HIS A 477 6.72 -9.29 8.60
CA HIS A 477 7.54 -9.71 9.73
C HIS A 477 7.83 -11.21 9.68
N VAL A 478 9.04 -11.59 10.10
CA VAL A 478 9.39 -12.95 10.51
C VAL A 478 9.66 -12.93 12.00
N ALA A 479 8.87 -13.66 12.78
CA ALA A 479 9.04 -13.72 14.23
C ALA A 479 10.14 -14.71 14.63
N ALA A 480 10.77 -14.48 15.79
CA ALA A 480 11.75 -15.40 16.37
C ALA A 480 11.11 -16.56 17.14
N SER A 481 9.86 -16.39 17.60
CA SER A 481 9.08 -17.37 18.35
C SER A 481 7.58 -17.19 18.08
N GLU A 482 6.76 -18.21 18.33
CA GLU A 482 5.30 -18.09 18.24
C GLU A 482 4.76 -17.00 19.18
N SER A 483 5.34 -16.87 20.38
CA SER A 483 4.98 -15.83 21.34
C SER A 483 5.21 -14.42 20.78
N ASP A 484 6.31 -14.23 20.05
CA ASP A 484 6.60 -12.95 19.39
C ASP A 484 5.70 -12.73 18.17
N ALA A 485 5.39 -13.78 17.42
CA ALA A 485 4.42 -13.73 16.33
C ALA A 485 3.05 -13.25 16.85
N ASP A 486 2.59 -13.80 17.96
CA ASP A 486 1.35 -13.40 18.62
C ASP A 486 1.38 -11.96 19.13
N LYS A 487 2.51 -11.50 19.69
CA LYS A 487 2.66 -10.09 20.10
C LYS A 487 2.52 -9.16 18.89
N LEU A 488 3.17 -9.47 17.77
CA LEU A 488 3.09 -8.68 16.54
C LEU A 488 1.67 -8.66 15.96
N ARG A 489 1.01 -9.84 15.88
CA ARG A 489 -0.39 -9.96 15.43
C ARG A 489 -1.37 -9.18 16.31
N ARG A 490 -1.17 -9.18 17.63
CA ARG A 490 -1.95 -8.37 18.59
C ARG A 490 -1.70 -6.87 18.41
N ALA A 491 -0.45 -6.48 18.20
CA ALA A 491 -0.07 -5.10 17.97
C ALA A 491 -0.68 -4.55 16.67
N ALA A 492 -0.78 -5.35 15.60
CA ALA A 492 -1.25 -4.98 14.27
C ALA A 492 -2.73 -4.52 14.16
N GLY A 493 -3.48 -4.42 15.27
CA GLY A 493 -4.85 -3.85 15.24
C GLY A 493 -5.93 -4.80 14.71
N THR A 494 -5.61 -6.08 14.52
CA THR A 494 -6.57 -7.20 14.37
C THR A 494 -7.67 -7.16 15.43
N ASN A 495 -7.35 -6.59 16.60
CA ASN A 495 -8.27 -6.32 17.70
C ASN A 495 -9.37 -5.29 17.42
N ARG A 496 -9.22 -4.33 16.48
CA ARG A 496 -10.31 -3.37 16.18
C ARG A 496 -11.46 -4.08 15.49
N HIS A 497 -11.18 -4.78 14.39
CA HIS A 497 -12.18 -5.61 13.71
C HIS A 497 -12.74 -6.64 14.68
N ARG A 498 -11.89 -7.26 15.51
CA ARG A 498 -12.37 -8.22 16.49
C ARG A 498 -13.32 -7.61 17.54
N ARG A 499 -13.02 -6.42 18.08
CA ARG A 499 -13.92 -5.69 19.00
C ARG A 499 -15.24 -5.36 18.30
N ALA A 500 -15.16 -4.79 17.11
CA ALA A 500 -16.35 -4.44 16.32
C ALA A 500 -17.20 -5.67 15.96
N ILE A 501 -16.57 -6.80 15.64
CA ILE A 501 -17.26 -8.08 15.40
C ILE A 501 -17.99 -8.52 16.66
N GLY A 502 -17.33 -8.45 17.83
CA GLY A 502 -17.98 -8.79 19.10
C GLY A 502 -19.19 -7.91 19.38
N THR A 503 -19.08 -6.60 19.17
CA THR A 503 -20.21 -5.66 19.30
C THR A 503 -21.32 -5.99 18.31
N ALA A 504 -21.01 -6.16 17.02
CA ALA A 504 -22.00 -6.48 16.00
C ALA A 504 -22.71 -7.82 16.28
N ILE A 505 -22.01 -8.81 16.82
CA ILE A 505 -22.61 -10.07 17.28
C ILE A 505 -23.56 -9.82 18.45
N SER A 506 -23.15 -9.06 19.46
CA SER A 506 -23.99 -8.76 20.63
C SER A 506 -25.25 -7.95 20.28
N GLU A 507 -25.24 -7.25 19.14
CA GLU A 507 -26.35 -6.48 18.60
C GLU A 507 -27.17 -7.24 17.54
N SER A 508 -26.88 -8.54 17.32
CA SER A 508 -27.53 -9.39 16.31
C SER A 508 -27.38 -8.84 14.86
N ASN A 509 -26.34 -8.06 14.59
CA ASN A 509 -26.14 -7.36 13.33
C ASN A 509 -25.28 -8.19 12.35
N ILE A 510 -25.89 -9.21 11.73
CA ILE A 510 -25.19 -10.09 10.78
C ILE A 510 -24.65 -9.35 9.55
N ALA A 511 -25.30 -8.28 9.10
CA ALA A 511 -24.83 -7.49 7.96
C ALA A 511 -23.48 -6.84 8.28
N GLU A 512 -23.35 -6.28 9.48
CA GLU A 512 -22.11 -5.70 9.96
C GLU A 512 -21.03 -6.76 10.22
N VAL A 513 -21.39 -7.92 10.78
CA VAL A 513 -20.42 -9.03 10.92
C VAL A 513 -19.87 -9.47 9.56
N LYS A 514 -20.75 -9.66 8.56
CA LYS A 514 -20.34 -9.98 7.17
C LYS A 514 -19.42 -8.92 6.60
N ARG A 515 -19.76 -7.63 6.80
CA ARG A 515 -18.96 -6.49 6.38
C ARG A 515 -17.58 -6.50 7.02
N LEU A 516 -17.50 -6.61 8.35
CA LEU A 516 -16.25 -6.59 9.11
C LEU A 516 -15.34 -7.78 8.79
N ILE A 517 -15.90 -8.98 8.53
CA ILE A 517 -15.12 -10.14 8.07
C ILE A 517 -14.56 -9.91 6.67
N ARG A 518 -15.37 -9.38 5.74
CA ARG A 518 -14.91 -9.02 4.39
C ARG A 518 -13.82 -7.93 4.43
N ASP A 519 -13.92 -7.00 5.37
CA ASP A 519 -12.98 -5.87 5.51
C ASP A 519 -11.70 -6.26 6.31
N GLY A 520 -11.42 -7.56 6.46
CA GLY A 520 -10.18 -8.09 7.03
C GLY A 520 -10.28 -8.57 8.48
N GLY A 521 -11.49 -8.68 9.04
CA GLY A 521 -11.73 -9.29 10.34
C GLY A 521 -11.38 -10.77 10.38
N THR A 522 -10.71 -11.22 11.43
CA THR A 522 -10.31 -12.62 11.59
C THR A 522 -11.47 -13.48 12.13
N LEU A 523 -11.69 -14.65 11.54
CA LEU A 523 -12.72 -15.60 11.97
C LEU A 523 -12.44 -16.22 13.35
N ASN A 524 -11.16 -16.37 13.68
CA ASN A 524 -10.69 -17.05 14.90
C ASN A 524 -9.99 -16.10 15.88
N GLY A 525 -10.06 -14.78 15.67
CA GLY A 525 -9.37 -13.81 16.52
C GLY A 525 -9.93 -13.79 17.94
N ARG A 526 -9.08 -13.88 18.95
CA ARG A 526 -9.53 -13.72 20.35
C ARG A 526 -9.83 -12.26 20.67
N HIS A 527 -10.94 -11.99 21.35
CA HIS A 527 -11.28 -10.67 21.83
C HIS A 527 -10.21 -10.21 22.82
N PRO A 528 -9.70 -8.98 22.70
CA PRO A 528 -8.60 -8.51 23.54
C PRO A 528 -8.92 -8.46 25.03
N ASP A 529 -10.19 -8.24 25.41
CA ASP A 529 -10.54 -8.14 26.83
C ASP A 529 -10.99 -9.50 27.39
N THR A 530 -11.91 -10.15 26.69
CA THR A 530 -12.58 -11.38 27.18
C THR A 530 -11.87 -12.65 26.74
N GLY A 531 -11.04 -12.61 25.70
CA GLY A 531 -10.38 -13.79 25.16
C GLY A 531 -11.27 -14.69 24.29
N SER A 532 -12.55 -14.35 24.10
CA SER A 532 -13.51 -15.13 23.30
C SER A 532 -13.23 -15.06 21.79
N THR A 533 -13.64 -16.06 21.00
CA THR A 533 -13.60 -15.99 19.52
C THR A 533 -14.93 -15.47 18.97
N PRO A 534 -15.03 -15.01 17.70
CA PRO A 534 -16.32 -14.64 17.10
C PRO A 534 -17.34 -15.77 17.17
N LEU A 535 -16.91 -17.02 16.96
CA LEU A 535 -17.78 -18.19 17.07
C LEU A 535 -18.28 -18.39 18.51
N ASN A 536 -17.43 -18.10 19.51
CA ASN A 536 -17.80 -18.16 20.93
C ASN A 536 -18.77 -17.03 21.31
N ASP A 537 -18.55 -15.79 20.85
CA ASP A 537 -19.47 -14.68 21.06
C ASP A 537 -20.85 -14.99 20.46
N ALA A 538 -20.89 -15.54 19.24
CA ALA A 538 -22.14 -15.88 18.57
C ALA A 538 -22.89 -17.01 19.30
N ALA A 539 -22.17 -18.00 19.84
CA ALA A 539 -22.74 -19.03 20.69
C ALA A 539 -23.27 -18.48 22.03
N PHE A 540 -22.56 -17.52 22.63
CA PHE A 540 -22.95 -16.85 23.87
C PHE A 540 -24.26 -16.05 23.70
N HIS A 541 -24.40 -15.35 22.58
CA HIS A 541 -25.57 -14.52 22.25
C HIS A 541 -26.73 -15.25 21.54
N ASP A 542 -26.63 -16.57 21.28
CA ASP A 542 -27.62 -17.37 20.54
C ASP A 542 -27.84 -16.97 19.08
N GLU A 543 -26.79 -16.49 18.42
CA GLU A 543 -26.85 -15.95 17.06
C GLU A 543 -26.64 -17.05 16.01
N LEU A 544 -27.60 -17.97 15.88
CA LEU A 544 -27.49 -19.15 15.01
C LEU A 544 -27.10 -18.81 13.55
N GLU A 545 -27.65 -17.73 12.98
CA GLU A 545 -27.34 -17.33 11.60
C GLU A 545 -25.90 -16.80 11.46
N ILE A 546 -25.37 -16.14 12.50
CA ILE A 546 -23.97 -15.72 12.52
C ILE A 546 -23.05 -16.92 12.71
N VAL A 547 -23.42 -17.88 13.56
CA VAL A 547 -22.68 -19.16 13.72
C VAL A 547 -22.58 -19.88 12.37
N LYS A 548 -23.70 -20.06 11.65
CA LYS A 548 -23.69 -20.67 10.31
C LYS A 548 -22.74 -19.93 9.37
N PHE A 549 -22.89 -18.61 9.28
CA PHE A 549 -22.04 -17.79 8.43
C PHE A 549 -20.54 -17.95 8.76
N LEU A 550 -20.17 -17.87 10.04
CA LEU A 550 -18.77 -17.99 10.47
C LEU A 550 -18.21 -19.37 10.12
N LEU A 551 -18.97 -20.45 10.37
CA LEU A 551 -18.55 -21.82 10.04
C LEU A 551 -18.46 -22.05 8.52
N ASP A 552 -19.38 -21.49 7.74
CA ASP A 552 -19.34 -21.56 6.27
C ASP A 552 -18.15 -20.79 5.68
N ARG A 553 -17.61 -19.81 6.41
CA ARG A 553 -16.37 -19.11 6.05
C ARG A 553 -15.11 -19.76 6.62
N GLY A 554 -15.22 -20.90 7.30
CA GLY A 554 -14.09 -21.66 7.82
C GLY A 554 -13.61 -21.23 9.20
N ALA A 555 -14.49 -20.69 10.05
CA ALA A 555 -14.18 -20.56 11.47
C ALA A 555 -13.86 -21.93 12.09
N ASP A 556 -12.78 -22.01 12.85
CA ASP A 556 -12.28 -23.26 13.40
C ASP A 556 -13.02 -23.61 14.69
N VAL A 557 -13.74 -24.74 14.66
CA VAL A 557 -14.52 -25.24 15.81
C VAL A 557 -13.66 -25.68 17.00
N SER A 558 -12.38 -25.94 16.77
CA SER A 558 -11.42 -26.35 17.82
C SER A 558 -10.81 -25.15 18.56
N PHE A 559 -10.93 -23.93 18.02
CA PHE A 559 -10.37 -22.74 18.64
C PHE A 559 -11.07 -22.41 19.97
N THR A 560 -10.25 -22.15 20.98
CA THR A 560 -10.70 -21.90 22.35
C THR A 560 -10.55 -20.44 22.76
N THR A 561 -11.25 -20.06 23.81
CA THR A 561 -10.98 -18.87 24.61
C THR A 561 -9.65 -18.98 25.38
N ARG A 562 -9.27 -17.97 26.18
CA ARG A 562 -8.02 -18.00 26.97
C ARG A 562 -7.98 -19.10 28.02
N ASP A 563 -9.14 -19.43 28.57
CA ASP A 563 -9.38 -20.47 29.58
C ASP A 563 -9.68 -21.82 28.93
N GLY A 564 -9.40 -22.02 27.64
CA GLY A 564 -9.61 -23.33 26.98
C GLY A 564 -11.07 -23.66 26.66
N THR A 565 -12.02 -22.76 26.92
CA THR A 565 -13.44 -22.97 26.63
C THR A 565 -13.69 -22.94 25.11
N THR A 566 -14.32 -23.97 24.56
CA THR A 566 -14.73 -24.02 23.14
C THR A 566 -16.12 -23.40 22.94
N SER A 567 -16.50 -23.08 21.70
CA SER A 567 -17.87 -22.66 21.38
C SER A 567 -18.92 -23.72 21.75
N LEU A 568 -18.55 -25.01 21.74
CA LEU A 568 -19.43 -26.11 22.15
C LEU A 568 -19.70 -26.10 23.66
N HIS A 569 -18.69 -25.82 24.49
CA HIS A 569 -18.89 -25.61 25.93
C HIS A 569 -19.87 -24.47 26.19
N THR A 570 -19.67 -23.32 25.54
CA THR A 570 -20.52 -22.13 25.71
C THR A 570 -21.95 -22.40 25.26
N ALA A 571 -22.15 -22.99 24.07
CA ALA A 571 -23.48 -23.33 23.57
C ALA A 571 -24.20 -24.33 24.49
N ALA A 572 -23.50 -25.36 24.97
CA ALA A 572 -24.05 -26.35 25.90
C ALA A 572 -24.44 -25.71 27.24
N PHE A 573 -23.57 -24.86 27.81
CA PHE A 573 -23.84 -24.16 29.07
C PHE A 573 -25.12 -23.32 28.98
N PHE A 574 -25.31 -22.55 27.92
CA PHE A 574 -26.49 -21.69 27.76
C PHE A 574 -27.71 -22.41 27.16
N GLY A 575 -27.65 -23.73 26.95
CA GLY A 575 -28.79 -24.49 26.44
C GLY A 575 -29.13 -24.22 24.96
N ARG A 576 -28.17 -23.78 24.15
CA ARG A 576 -28.38 -23.39 22.74
C ARG A 576 -28.38 -24.61 21.81
N THR A 577 -29.43 -25.42 21.90
CA THR A 577 -29.51 -26.77 21.27
C THR A 577 -29.19 -26.79 19.78
N GLU A 578 -29.70 -25.83 19.00
CA GLU A 578 -29.45 -25.80 17.55
C GLU A 578 -28.01 -25.44 17.20
N ILE A 579 -27.38 -24.55 17.97
CA ILE A 579 -25.95 -24.24 17.83
C ILE A 579 -25.10 -25.45 18.20
N VAL A 580 -25.45 -26.18 19.27
CA VAL A 580 -24.75 -27.42 19.67
C VAL A 580 -24.79 -28.47 18.55
N LYS A 581 -25.97 -28.76 18.00
CA LYS A 581 -26.12 -29.69 16.87
C LYS A 581 -25.25 -29.27 15.68
N LEU A 582 -25.29 -27.98 15.33
CA LEU A 582 -24.50 -27.45 14.22
C LEU A 582 -23.00 -27.57 14.46
N LEU A 583 -22.50 -27.25 15.66
CA LEU A 583 -21.08 -27.37 16.00
C LEU A 583 -20.62 -28.83 15.94
N LEU A 584 -21.41 -29.78 16.44
CA LEU A 584 -21.12 -31.21 16.35
C LEU A 584 -21.10 -31.70 14.90
N GLN A 585 -22.05 -31.26 14.07
CA GLN A 585 -22.06 -31.55 12.63
C GLN A 585 -20.81 -31.00 11.91
N ARG A 586 -20.22 -29.91 12.41
CA ARG A 586 -18.96 -29.33 11.90
C ARG A 586 -17.72 -29.91 12.59
N GLY A 587 -17.84 -31.01 13.34
CA GLY A 587 -16.71 -31.74 13.91
C GLY A 587 -16.17 -31.18 15.21
N ALA A 588 -16.94 -30.40 15.98
CA ALA A 588 -16.53 -29.96 17.30
C ALA A 588 -16.28 -31.16 18.23
N SER A 589 -15.10 -31.21 18.86
CA SER A 589 -14.75 -32.28 19.80
C SER A 589 -15.54 -32.14 21.09
N ILE A 590 -16.09 -33.26 21.54
CA ILE A 590 -16.76 -33.41 22.84
C ILE A 590 -15.79 -33.77 23.97
N ASP A 591 -14.53 -34.08 23.66
CA ASP A 591 -13.52 -34.53 24.62
C ASP A 591 -12.49 -33.43 24.92
N THR A 592 -12.63 -32.25 24.30
CA THR A 592 -11.77 -31.09 24.63
C THR A 592 -12.08 -30.61 26.04
N GLU A 593 -11.08 -30.62 26.90
CA GLU A 593 -11.16 -30.07 28.26
C GLU A 593 -10.84 -28.57 28.25
N ASN A 594 -11.62 -27.79 29.00
CA ASN A 594 -11.30 -26.40 29.30
C ASN A 594 -10.20 -26.31 30.40
N GLY A 595 -9.81 -25.11 30.79
CA GLY A 595 -8.78 -24.85 31.81
C GLY A 595 -9.16 -25.29 33.22
N ARG A 596 -10.39 -25.76 33.45
CA ARG A 596 -10.85 -26.41 34.69
C ARG A 596 -10.88 -27.94 34.59
N GLY A 597 -10.44 -28.51 33.46
CA GLY A 597 -10.51 -29.95 33.20
C GLY A 597 -11.91 -30.45 32.88
N GLU A 598 -12.84 -29.56 32.51
CA GLU A 598 -14.22 -29.93 32.19
C GLU A 598 -14.38 -30.08 30.68
N THR A 599 -15.03 -31.15 30.24
CA THR A 599 -15.51 -31.31 28.86
C THR A 599 -16.89 -30.65 28.68
N PRO A 600 -17.40 -30.46 27.44
CA PRO A 600 -18.73 -29.88 27.23
C PRO A 600 -19.85 -30.63 27.93
N ILE A 601 -19.74 -31.96 28.11
CA ILE A 601 -20.75 -32.75 28.83
C ILE A 601 -20.70 -32.52 30.34
N ASP A 602 -19.52 -32.28 30.92
CA ASP A 602 -19.35 -32.05 32.35
C ASP A 602 -20.07 -30.76 32.79
N ILE A 603 -20.02 -29.73 31.93
CA ILE A 603 -20.68 -28.43 32.13
C ILE A 603 -22.21 -28.54 32.33
N VAL A 604 -22.84 -29.53 31.71
CA VAL A 604 -24.30 -29.75 31.76
C VAL A 604 -24.72 -30.92 32.64
N SER A 605 -23.78 -31.71 33.16
CA SER A 605 -24.06 -32.90 33.97
C SER A 605 -24.20 -32.63 35.47
N GLY A 606 -23.71 -31.48 35.95
CA GLY A 606 -23.87 -31.08 37.35
C GLY A 606 -25.32 -30.75 37.75
N GLU A 607 -25.65 -30.98 39.02
CA GLU A 607 -26.95 -30.63 39.60
C GLU A 607 -27.24 -29.14 39.52
N TRP A 608 -28.52 -28.79 39.40
CA TRP A 608 -28.95 -27.40 39.43
C TRP A 608 -29.13 -26.94 40.88
N ASP A 609 -28.21 -26.11 41.35
CA ASP A 609 -28.24 -25.51 42.68
C ASP A 609 -28.30 -23.97 42.62
N ASP A 610 -28.45 -23.33 43.79
CA ASP A 610 -28.52 -21.87 43.89
C ASP A 610 -27.23 -21.17 43.43
N SER A 611 -26.09 -21.86 43.51
CA SER A 611 -24.78 -21.35 43.10
C SER A 611 -24.71 -21.26 41.57
N LEU A 612 -25.03 -22.34 40.87
CA LEU A 612 -25.12 -22.40 39.42
C LEU A 612 -26.20 -21.44 38.89
N ALA A 613 -27.37 -21.40 39.53
CA ALA A 613 -28.40 -20.43 39.22
C ALA A 613 -27.89 -18.98 39.40
N GLY A 614 -27.01 -18.75 40.38
CA GLY A 614 -26.30 -17.48 40.57
C GLY A 614 -25.39 -17.10 39.40
N ILE A 615 -24.64 -18.06 38.86
CA ILE A 615 -23.75 -17.84 37.70
C ILE A 615 -24.57 -17.44 36.46
N TYR A 616 -25.66 -18.15 36.18
CA TYR A 616 -26.54 -17.80 35.07
C TYR A 616 -27.20 -16.42 35.26
N ARG A 617 -27.63 -16.07 36.49
CA ARG A 617 -28.15 -14.72 36.80
C ARG A 617 -27.12 -13.63 36.51
N TYR A 618 -25.86 -13.87 36.88
CA TYR A 618 -24.77 -12.96 36.57
C TYR A 618 -24.61 -12.76 35.06
N PHE A 619 -24.53 -13.83 34.28
CA PHE A 619 -24.41 -13.71 32.82
C PHE A 619 -25.64 -13.10 32.16
N ASN A 620 -26.84 -13.39 32.65
CA ASN A 620 -28.07 -12.80 32.12
C ASN A 620 -28.07 -11.27 32.28
N GLN A 621 -27.62 -10.78 33.45
CA GLN A 621 -27.53 -9.35 33.73
C GLN A 621 -26.35 -8.68 33.01
N ALA A 622 -25.16 -9.28 33.08
CA ALA A 622 -23.94 -8.69 32.53
C ALA A 622 -23.90 -8.74 30.99
N GLY A 623 -24.47 -9.78 30.38
CA GLY A 623 -24.46 -10.00 28.93
C GLY A 623 -25.78 -9.64 28.21
N ASN A 624 -26.80 -9.17 28.94
CA ASN A 624 -28.14 -8.87 28.40
C ASN A 624 -28.74 -10.03 27.56
N LEU A 625 -28.52 -11.27 28.00
CA LEU A 625 -28.75 -12.49 27.20
C LEU A 625 -30.21 -12.97 27.13
N LYS A 626 -31.13 -12.31 27.85
CA LYS A 626 -32.55 -12.69 27.95
C LYS A 626 -32.75 -14.19 28.20
N LEU A 627 -31.97 -14.76 29.12
CA LEU A 627 -31.99 -16.19 29.43
C LEU A 627 -33.30 -16.59 30.12
N ASP A 628 -33.92 -17.67 29.63
CA ASP A 628 -35.00 -18.38 30.33
C ASP A 628 -34.39 -19.47 31.21
N MET A 629 -34.33 -19.18 32.51
CA MET A 629 -33.69 -20.03 33.50
C MET A 629 -34.40 -21.36 33.69
N GLU A 630 -35.74 -21.38 33.63
CA GLU A 630 -36.50 -22.61 33.76
C GLU A 630 -36.31 -23.50 32.53
N ALA A 631 -36.28 -22.91 31.34
CA ALA A 631 -36.01 -23.63 30.11
C ALA A 631 -34.61 -24.25 30.12
N ILE A 632 -33.59 -23.47 30.52
CA ILE A 632 -32.21 -23.98 30.62
C ILE A 632 -32.12 -25.11 31.64
N GLN A 633 -32.71 -24.95 32.83
CA GLN A 633 -32.71 -26.00 33.85
C GLN A 633 -33.32 -27.29 33.32
N LYS A 634 -34.47 -27.20 32.64
CA LYS A 634 -35.16 -28.36 32.05
C LYS A 634 -34.34 -28.99 30.91
N SER A 635 -33.69 -28.17 30.08
CA SER A 635 -32.95 -28.64 28.89
C SER A 635 -31.58 -29.22 29.19
N ARG A 636 -31.00 -29.05 30.39
CA ARG A 636 -29.66 -29.58 30.74
C ARG A 636 -29.56 -31.09 30.58
N SER A 637 -30.57 -31.84 31.04
CA SER A 637 -30.60 -33.30 30.91
C SER A 637 -30.64 -33.77 29.45
N GLU A 638 -31.41 -33.06 28.62
CA GLU A 638 -31.46 -33.30 27.17
C GLU A 638 -30.13 -32.94 26.49
N MET A 639 -29.51 -31.82 26.88
CA MET A 639 -28.21 -31.41 26.35
C MET A 639 -27.11 -32.43 26.68
N ALA A 640 -27.10 -32.94 27.91
CA ALA A 640 -26.20 -34.00 28.31
C ALA A 640 -26.40 -35.27 27.47
N ARG A 641 -27.65 -35.65 27.19
CA ARG A 641 -27.98 -36.77 26.30
C ARG A 641 -27.47 -36.53 24.87
N LEU A 642 -27.72 -35.34 24.30
CA LEU A 642 -27.28 -34.97 22.96
C LEU A 642 -25.75 -35.07 22.78
N LEU A 643 -24.99 -34.59 23.77
CA LEU A 643 -23.53 -34.67 23.78
C LEU A 643 -23.04 -36.11 23.96
N LYS A 644 -23.72 -36.92 24.78
CA LYS A 644 -23.41 -38.35 24.97
C LYS A 644 -23.62 -39.19 23.72
N GLU A 645 -24.66 -38.88 22.94
CA GLU A 645 -24.97 -39.59 21.69
C GLU A 645 -23.90 -39.38 20.62
N HIS A 646 -23.17 -38.26 20.67
CA HIS A 646 -22.04 -37.97 19.79
C HIS A 646 -20.69 -38.50 20.32
N LYS A 647 -20.68 -39.23 21.46
CA LYS A 647 -19.48 -39.83 22.08
C LYS A 647 -19.10 -41.21 21.51
N ARG A 648 -19.37 -41.46 20.23
CA ARG A 648 -19.11 -42.76 19.60
C ARG A 648 -18.04 -42.70 18.52
#